data_AF-A0A954PNG3-F1
#
_entry.id   AF-A0A954PNG3-F1
#
_cell.length_a   1.000
_cell.length_b   1.000
_cell.length_c   1.000
_cell.angle_alpha   90.00
_cell.angle_beta   90.00
_cell.angle_gamma   90.00
#
_symmetry.space_group_name_H-M   'P 1'
#
loop_
_entity.id
_entity.type
_entity.pdbx_description
1 polymer ?
#
loop_
_entity_poly.entity_id
_entity_poly.type
_entity_poly.pdbx_seq_one_letter_code
_entity_poly.pdbx_strand_id
1 'polypeptide(L)'
;IERVVVGPLDLQKIDVGADYAYELRQVAIRELDDQQLLTLSQQGQLYLSLAEMQTIQRHFQTQGREPTDIELETIAQTWSEHCSHKTLAGRIDYRDERGSRQFTNMLKETIFQATQTIRGELGADDWCVKVFSDNAGIVKFDDDYHIVFKVETHNHPSAIEPYGGANTGIGGVVRDPMGTGLGAKPFCNTNVFCFAPPDVEASSLPPGVLHPRRVIKGVVSGVRDYGNRMGIPTVNGAVYFDPRYLGNPLVYCGNAGLLPVDCVEKKPLAGDWIVSIGGRTGRDGIHGATFSSAELNSESESISGGSVQIGNAVTEKMVLDVLLQARDERLYNAVTDCGAGGFSSAVGEMGEKLGAEVWLDQAPLKYEGLSYTEIWISEAQERMVFAVPPEKLERMKEVCAAEGVEASVIGQFVPTERLRLMYRGQQVGELTMEFLHEGRPPVVRTASYTPPAVEDTAVPDLDRAATETAVKDILGSLNVASKHWIIRQYDHEVQAGSAIKPLVGPASNGPGDAAVVRPRLDSRRGVVISCGMNPCYGDLDPYAMAASAIDEAVRNAVAVGADPARIAILDNFCWGNTERPETLGTLVRAALACHDVAVAWKTPFISGKDSLNNEFTWVDADGQRQTIAIPPSLLISAMGQVADVAKCVTMDLKEVGN
;
A
#
# COMPACT_ATOMS: atom_id res chain seq x y z
N ILE A 1 3.88 -19.01 16.41
CA ILE A 1 5.13 -18.82 15.65
C ILE A 1 6.25 -19.28 16.56
N GLU A 2 6.76 -20.49 16.41
CA GLU A 2 7.91 -20.95 17.22
C GLU A 2 9.06 -21.29 16.27
N ARG A 3 9.86 -20.28 15.95
CA ARG A 3 11.23 -20.52 15.51
C ARG A 3 12.04 -20.77 16.78
N VAL A 4 12.21 -22.03 17.12
CA VAL A 4 13.06 -22.40 18.26
C VAL A 4 14.51 -22.32 17.80
N VAL A 5 15.20 -21.24 18.18
CA VAL A 5 16.65 -21.15 18.02
C VAL A 5 17.26 -21.84 19.23
N VAL A 6 17.81 -23.04 19.02
CA VAL A 6 18.48 -23.79 20.09
C VAL A 6 19.96 -23.41 20.10
N GLY A 7 20.36 -22.61 21.09
CA GLY A 7 21.73 -22.15 21.28
C GLY A 7 21.87 -21.23 22.49
N PRO A 8 23.09 -20.87 22.91
CA PRO A 8 23.28 -19.85 23.93
C PRO A 8 22.67 -18.53 23.46
N LEU A 9 21.85 -17.92 24.32
CA LEU A 9 21.28 -16.62 24.05
C LEU A 9 22.38 -15.59 24.32
N ASP A 10 23.08 -15.18 23.27
CA ASP A 10 24.26 -14.31 23.36
C ASP A 10 23.83 -12.84 23.56
N LEU A 11 23.12 -12.58 24.66
CA LEU A 11 22.78 -11.23 25.12
C LEU A 11 23.97 -10.66 25.88
N GLN A 12 24.80 -9.88 25.18
CA GLN A 12 25.92 -9.17 25.80
C GLN A 12 25.45 -8.10 26.80
N LYS A 13 24.22 -7.58 26.62
CA LYS A 13 23.60 -6.57 27.47
C LYS A 13 22.08 -6.69 27.41
N ILE A 14 21.42 -6.60 28.56
CA ILE A 14 19.98 -6.34 28.66
C ILE A 14 19.88 -4.95 29.27
N ASP A 15 19.49 -3.97 28.47
CA ASP A 15 19.22 -2.63 28.97
C ASP A 15 17.86 -2.60 29.66
N VAL A 16 17.84 -2.10 30.90
CA VAL A 16 16.59 -1.85 31.63
C VAL A 16 16.02 -0.56 31.08
N GLY A 17 14.76 -0.57 30.66
CA GLY A 17 14.06 0.63 30.21
C GLY A 17 14.14 1.73 31.27
N ALA A 18 14.39 2.97 30.84
CA ALA A 18 14.41 4.15 31.68
C ALA A 18 13.41 5.18 31.15
N ASP A 19 12.91 6.03 32.04
CA ASP A 19 12.08 7.16 31.65
C ASP A 19 12.79 8.02 30.60
N TYR A 20 12.03 8.50 29.63
CA TYR A 20 12.52 9.49 28.69
C TYR A 20 12.78 10.81 29.44
N ALA A 21 14.05 11.22 29.47
CA ALA A 21 14.44 12.53 29.94
C ALA A 21 14.10 13.55 28.85
N TYR A 22 13.11 14.41 29.12
CA TYR A 22 12.69 15.43 28.18
C TYR A 22 13.83 16.38 27.84
N GLU A 23 14.13 16.48 26.55
CA GLU A 23 15.06 17.44 25.97
C GLU A 23 14.47 17.96 24.67
N LEU A 24 14.15 19.25 24.60
CA LEU A 24 13.69 19.88 23.37
C LEU A 24 14.87 20.09 22.44
N ARG A 25 14.89 19.38 21.31
CA ARG A 25 16.01 19.45 20.37
C ARG A 25 15.71 20.43 19.25
N GLN A 26 16.53 21.48 19.15
CA GLN A 26 16.53 22.39 18.02
C GLN A 26 17.61 21.99 17.02
N VAL A 27 17.29 22.01 15.74
CA VAL A 27 18.20 21.60 14.66
C VAL A 27 18.67 22.84 13.92
N ALA A 28 19.94 23.20 14.08
CA ALA A 28 20.53 24.34 13.41
C ALA A 28 20.61 24.10 11.90
N ILE A 29 19.66 24.64 11.15
CA ILE A 29 19.57 24.50 9.70
C ILE A 29 19.85 25.83 8.98
N ARG A 30 19.57 26.96 9.63
CA ARG A 30 19.52 28.29 8.96
C ARG A 30 20.83 28.76 8.35
N GLU A 31 21.97 28.26 8.84
CA GLU A 31 23.31 28.67 8.41
C GLU A 31 24.08 27.56 7.68
N LEU A 32 23.45 26.39 7.49
CA LEU A 32 24.10 25.26 6.81
C LEU A 32 24.26 25.53 5.31
N ASP A 33 25.40 25.11 4.75
CA ASP A 33 25.59 25.04 3.30
C ASP A 33 24.89 23.81 2.68
N ASP A 34 24.88 23.73 1.35
CA ASP A 34 24.21 22.65 0.60
C ASP A 34 24.72 21.25 0.98
N GLN A 35 26.03 21.11 1.24
CA GLN A 35 26.62 19.82 1.59
C GLN A 35 26.23 19.41 3.01
N GLN A 36 26.19 20.38 3.93
CA GLN A 36 25.76 20.17 5.30
C GLN A 36 24.26 19.86 5.37
N LEU A 37 23.42 20.50 4.55
CA LEU A 37 21.99 20.18 4.44
C LEU A 37 21.76 18.72 3.99
N LEU A 38 22.49 18.27 2.97
CA LEU A 38 22.41 16.88 2.52
C LEU A 38 22.92 15.90 3.58
N THR A 39 23.99 16.26 4.28
CA THR A 39 24.53 15.45 5.39
C THR A 39 23.50 15.31 6.51
N LEU A 40 22.83 16.41 6.89
CA LEU A 40 21.75 16.41 7.88
C LEU A 40 20.59 15.51 7.45
N SER A 41 20.15 15.62 6.18
CA SER A 41 19.07 14.80 5.62
C SER A 41 19.39 13.30 5.68
N GLN A 42 20.63 12.92 5.37
CA GLN A 42 21.09 11.53 5.40
C GLN A 42 21.26 11.00 6.82
N GLN A 43 21.96 11.73 7.69
CA GLN A 43 22.23 11.30 9.08
C GLN A 43 20.97 11.31 9.94
N GLY A 44 20.04 12.21 9.67
CA GLY A 44 18.73 12.28 10.33
C GLY A 44 17.68 11.35 9.72
N GLN A 45 18.03 10.52 8.72
CA GLN A 45 17.09 9.60 8.06
C GLN A 45 15.81 10.30 7.53
N LEU A 46 15.93 11.56 7.10
CA LEU A 46 14.84 12.36 6.54
C LEU A 46 14.61 12.02 5.06
N TYR A 47 15.69 11.63 4.35
CA TYR A 47 15.69 11.29 2.91
C TYR A 47 15.08 12.38 2.00
N LEU A 48 15.24 13.64 2.40
CA LEU A 48 14.85 14.83 1.63
C LEU A 48 15.96 15.23 0.65
N SER A 49 15.54 15.63 -0.55
CA SER A 49 16.40 16.19 -1.59
C SER A 49 16.96 17.56 -1.19
N LEU A 50 18.01 18.01 -1.89
CA LEU A 50 18.59 19.34 -1.65
C LEU A 50 17.57 20.47 -1.79
N ALA A 51 16.72 20.42 -2.82
CA ALA A 51 15.70 21.45 -3.06
C ALA A 51 14.66 21.49 -1.92
N GLU A 52 14.24 20.33 -1.40
CA GLU A 52 13.35 20.25 -0.24
C GLU A 52 14.03 20.83 1.00
N MET A 53 15.28 20.43 1.29
CA MET A 53 16.07 20.95 2.42
C MET A 53 16.29 22.46 2.35
N GLN A 54 16.60 23.02 1.17
CA GLN A 54 16.73 24.46 0.95
C GLN A 54 15.39 25.19 1.13
N THR A 55 14.27 24.54 0.81
CA THR A 55 12.93 25.12 1.00
C THR A 55 12.57 25.18 2.48
N ILE A 56 12.87 24.12 3.23
CA ILE A 56 12.75 24.07 4.69
C ILE A 56 13.66 25.12 5.33
N GLN A 57 14.93 25.18 4.95
CA GLN A 57 15.88 26.17 5.45
C GLN A 57 15.35 27.61 5.25
N ARG A 58 14.90 27.95 4.04
CA ARG A 58 14.34 29.29 3.74
C ARG A 58 13.09 29.60 4.55
N HIS A 59 12.23 28.61 4.78
CA HIS A 59 11.05 28.76 5.63
C HIS A 59 11.45 29.17 7.05
N PHE A 60 12.37 28.43 7.67
CA PHE A 60 12.84 28.71 9.03
C PHE A 60 13.71 29.97 9.13
N GLN A 61 14.48 30.30 8.09
CA GLN A 61 15.17 31.60 7.98
C GLN A 61 14.17 32.76 8.00
N THR A 62 13.06 32.65 7.26
CA THR A 62 12.00 33.67 7.21
C THR A 62 11.31 33.84 8.55
N GLN A 63 11.12 32.76 9.31
CA GLN A 63 10.57 32.81 10.66
C GLN A 63 11.57 33.32 11.71
N GLY A 64 12.86 33.38 11.40
CA GLY A 64 13.90 33.82 12.33
C GLY A 64 14.18 32.85 13.47
N ARG A 65 13.88 31.55 13.30
CA ARG A 65 14.09 30.50 14.32
C ARG A 65 14.58 29.19 13.70
N GLU A 66 15.24 28.36 14.49
CA GLU A 66 15.52 26.97 14.09
C GLU A 66 14.25 26.10 14.17
N PRO A 67 14.11 25.06 13.33
CA PRO A 67 13.14 24.01 13.56
C PRO A 67 13.51 23.16 14.78
N THR A 68 12.49 22.55 15.36
CA THR A 68 12.64 21.42 16.26
C THR A 68 12.81 20.12 15.46
N ASP A 69 13.35 19.09 16.08
CA ASP A 69 13.47 17.76 15.49
C ASP A 69 12.12 17.20 15.02
N ILE A 70 11.07 17.32 15.84
CA ILE A 70 9.73 16.83 15.46
C ILE A 70 9.11 17.60 14.30
N GLU A 71 9.41 18.90 14.12
CA GLU A 71 8.97 19.66 12.94
C GLU A 71 9.65 19.14 11.66
N LEU A 72 10.95 18.85 11.71
CA LEU A 72 11.67 18.28 10.56
C LEU A 72 11.16 16.87 10.23
N GLU A 73 10.93 16.04 11.24
CA GLU A 73 10.35 14.70 11.04
C GLU A 73 8.95 14.80 10.44
N THR A 74 8.09 15.69 10.95
CA THR A 74 6.75 15.91 10.41
C THR A 74 6.78 16.27 8.92
N ILE A 75 7.68 17.18 8.53
CA ILE A 75 7.87 17.56 7.12
C ILE A 75 8.41 16.37 6.31
N ALA A 76 9.39 15.64 6.82
CA ALA A 76 10.01 14.52 6.12
C ALA A 76 9.02 13.37 5.86
N GLN A 77 8.20 13.01 6.84
CA GLN A 77 7.16 12.00 6.67
C GLN A 77 6.14 12.45 5.61
N THR A 78 5.67 13.69 5.71
CA THR A 78 4.66 14.24 4.79
C THR A 78 5.19 14.33 3.36
N TRP A 79 6.41 14.87 3.17
CA TRP A 79 7.00 15.08 1.84
C TRP A 79 7.72 13.85 1.26
N SER A 80 7.67 12.70 1.95
CA SER A 80 8.25 11.44 1.46
C SER A 80 7.62 11.00 0.13
N GLU A 81 8.34 10.16 -0.63
CA GLU A 81 7.79 9.58 -1.88
C GLU A 81 6.52 8.78 -1.57
N HIS A 82 6.56 8.01 -0.48
CA HIS A 82 5.47 7.14 -0.04
C HIS A 82 4.17 7.90 0.25
N CYS A 83 4.23 9.08 0.87
CA CYS A 83 3.04 9.84 1.25
C CYS A 83 2.58 10.81 0.16
N SER A 84 3.51 11.44 -0.58
CA SER A 84 3.15 12.51 -1.52
C SER A 84 3.34 12.17 -3.01
N HIS A 85 3.65 10.92 -3.35
CA HIS A 85 3.72 10.39 -4.72
C HIS A 85 4.47 11.31 -5.70
N LYS A 86 5.65 11.83 -5.30
CA LYS A 86 6.33 12.95 -5.98
C LYS A 86 6.59 12.69 -7.45
N THR A 87 6.97 11.46 -7.80
CA THR A 87 7.32 11.07 -9.15
C THR A 87 6.08 11.07 -10.05
N LEU A 88 5.01 10.40 -9.63
CA LEU A 88 3.79 10.30 -10.42
C LEU A 88 3.00 11.62 -10.44
N ALA A 89 2.98 12.37 -9.33
CA ALA A 89 2.32 13.67 -9.25
C ALA A 89 3.18 14.84 -9.77
N GLY A 90 4.45 14.58 -10.10
CA GLY A 90 5.44 15.58 -10.48
C GLY A 90 5.35 16.03 -11.93
N ARG A 91 6.17 17.04 -12.25
CA ARG A 91 6.36 17.53 -13.62
C ARG A 91 7.39 16.67 -14.33
N ILE A 92 7.09 16.23 -15.55
CA ILE A 92 7.96 15.33 -16.32
C ILE A 92 8.16 15.88 -17.73
N ASP A 93 9.41 16.02 -18.15
CA ASP A 93 9.77 16.22 -19.56
C ASP A 93 10.12 14.86 -20.16
N TYR A 94 9.20 14.30 -20.95
CA TYR A 94 9.29 12.96 -21.52
C TYR A 94 9.68 13.01 -22.99
N ARG A 95 10.59 12.14 -23.41
CA ARG A 95 10.96 11.95 -24.80
C ARG A 95 10.95 10.47 -25.19
N ASP A 96 10.33 10.15 -26.32
CA ASP A 96 10.31 8.82 -26.90
C ASP A 96 10.57 8.85 -28.41
N GLU A 97 10.33 7.74 -29.10
CA GLU A 97 10.45 7.63 -30.56
C GLU A 97 9.44 8.50 -31.34
N ARG A 98 8.38 8.97 -30.69
CA ARG A 98 7.30 9.78 -31.29
C ARG A 98 7.48 11.27 -31.08
N GLY A 99 8.30 11.68 -30.10
CA GLY A 99 8.68 13.07 -29.88
C GLY A 99 8.86 13.41 -28.40
N SER A 100 8.65 14.68 -28.06
CA SER A 100 8.69 15.17 -26.68
C SER A 100 7.28 15.51 -26.19
N ARG A 101 7.00 15.19 -24.93
CA ARG A 101 5.76 15.51 -24.21
C ARG A 101 6.10 16.02 -22.82
N GLN A 102 5.43 17.08 -22.38
CA GLN A 102 5.58 17.62 -21.03
C GLN A 102 4.32 17.32 -20.22
N PHE A 103 4.52 16.84 -19.00
CA PHE A 103 3.48 16.65 -18.00
C PHE A 103 3.67 17.68 -16.89
N THR A 104 2.59 18.33 -16.50
CA THR A 104 2.52 19.16 -15.28
C THR A 104 2.22 18.29 -14.06
N ASN A 105 1.47 17.21 -14.25
CA ASN A 105 1.22 16.16 -13.27
C ASN A 105 0.88 14.86 -14.03
N MET A 106 1.83 13.93 -14.11
CA MET A 106 1.67 12.72 -14.92
C MET A 106 0.46 11.88 -14.49
N LEU A 107 0.25 11.67 -13.18
CA LEU A 107 -0.88 10.91 -12.64
C LEU A 107 -2.23 11.52 -13.03
N LYS A 108 -2.37 12.85 -12.93
CA LYS A 108 -3.59 13.56 -13.28
C LYS A 108 -3.87 13.49 -14.78
N GLU A 109 -2.83 13.62 -15.60
CA GLU A 109 -2.90 13.63 -17.07
C GLU A 109 -2.93 12.22 -17.71
N THR A 110 -2.91 11.17 -16.90
CA THR A 110 -3.02 9.78 -17.37
C THR A 110 -4.14 9.06 -16.64
N ILE A 111 -3.88 8.55 -15.43
CA ILE A 111 -4.80 7.74 -14.65
C ILE A 111 -6.08 8.51 -14.30
N PHE A 112 -5.97 9.73 -13.77
CA PHE A 112 -7.17 10.47 -13.36
C PHE A 112 -7.95 10.95 -14.58
N GLN A 113 -7.25 11.45 -15.61
CA GLN A 113 -7.88 11.89 -16.84
C GLN A 113 -8.66 10.76 -17.53
N ALA A 114 -8.15 9.53 -17.52
CA ALA A 114 -8.86 8.37 -18.05
C ALA A 114 -10.19 8.17 -17.30
N THR A 115 -10.16 8.14 -15.96
CA THR A 115 -11.36 8.05 -15.14
C THR A 115 -12.32 9.20 -15.39
N GLN A 116 -11.85 10.45 -15.45
CA GLN A 116 -12.71 11.62 -15.71
C GLN A 116 -13.35 11.56 -17.10
N THR A 117 -12.62 11.10 -18.11
CA THR A 117 -13.13 10.89 -19.47
C THR A 117 -14.25 9.85 -19.47
N ILE A 118 -14.02 8.69 -18.86
CA ILE A 118 -15.00 7.60 -18.76
C ILE A 118 -16.25 8.06 -17.99
N ARG A 119 -16.08 8.75 -16.86
CA ARG A 119 -17.20 9.29 -16.07
C ARG A 119 -18.01 10.32 -16.86
N GLY A 120 -17.34 11.18 -17.63
CA GLY A 120 -17.97 12.13 -18.53
C GLY A 120 -18.79 11.46 -19.63
N GLU A 121 -18.27 10.38 -20.22
CA GLU A 121 -18.97 9.58 -21.22
C GLU A 121 -20.17 8.80 -20.66
N LEU A 122 -20.07 8.29 -19.43
CA LEU A 122 -21.17 7.61 -18.73
C LEU A 122 -22.29 8.57 -18.35
N GLY A 123 -21.96 9.83 -18.03
CA GLY A 123 -22.94 10.86 -17.69
C GLY A 123 -23.85 10.44 -16.54
N ALA A 124 -25.15 10.26 -16.82
CA ALA A 124 -26.13 9.83 -15.82
C ALA A 124 -25.89 8.40 -15.30
N ASP A 125 -25.19 7.56 -16.06
CA ASP A 125 -24.86 6.18 -15.69
C ASP A 125 -23.57 6.07 -14.87
N ASP A 126 -22.92 7.20 -14.53
CA ASP A 126 -21.73 7.23 -13.66
C ASP A 126 -22.02 6.54 -12.32
N TRP A 127 -21.16 5.59 -12.01
CA TRP A 127 -21.23 4.75 -10.83
C TRP A 127 -19.97 4.81 -9.97
N CYS A 128 -18.98 5.61 -10.37
CA CYS A 128 -17.93 6.04 -9.47
C CYS A 128 -18.51 7.04 -8.47
N VAL A 129 -18.30 6.79 -7.18
CA VAL A 129 -18.81 7.65 -6.10
C VAL A 129 -17.72 8.61 -5.66
N LYS A 130 -16.60 8.07 -5.20
CA LYS A 130 -15.44 8.83 -4.71
C LYS A 130 -14.18 8.13 -5.17
N VAL A 131 -13.33 8.84 -5.89
CA VAL A 131 -12.10 8.31 -6.50
C VAL A 131 -10.97 9.29 -6.23
N PHE A 132 -9.80 8.77 -5.84
CA PHE A 132 -8.58 9.56 -5.59
C PHE A 132 -8.68 10.66 -4.52
N SER A 133 -9.62 10.56 -3.59
CA SER A 133 -9.86 11.58 -2.55
C SER A 133 -10.21 10.99 -1.18
N ASP A 134 -9.86 9.72 -0.97
CA ASP A 134 -10.04 8.96 0.28
C ASP A 134 -9.05 7.78 0.27
N ASN A 135 -8.99 7.00 1.36
CA ASN A 135 -8.02 5.92 1.53
C ASN A 135 -8.20 4.80 0.47
N ALA A 136 -9.42 4.66 -0.07
CA ALA A 136 -9.78 3.70 -1.11
C ALA A 136 -10.80 4.24 -2.11
N GLY A 137 -10.95 3.55 -3.24
CA GLY A 137 -11.92 3.89 -4.29
C GLY A 137 -13.31 3.38 -3.95
N ILE A 138 -14.34 4.21 -4.19
CA ILE A 138 -15.75 3.91 -3.89
C ILE A 138 -16.58 3.90 -5.17
N VAL A 139 -17.37 2.86 -5.33
CA VAL A 139 -18.30 2.68 -6.44
C VAL A 139 -19.70 2.24 -5.97
N LYS A 140 -20.73 2.57 -6.75
CA LYS A 140 -22.11 2.16 -6.44
C LYS A 140 -22.26 0.65 -6.53
N PHE A 141 -22.84 0.02 -5.51
CA PHE A 141 -23.23 -1.38 -5.55
C PHE A 141 -24.72 -1.49 -5.75
N ASP A 142 -25.53 -1.11 -4.77
CA ASP A 142 -26.98 -1.08 -4.86
C ASP A 142 -27.51 0.22 -4.24
N ASP A 143 -28.82 0.29 -3.97
CA ASP A 143 -29.46 1.49 -3.43
C ASP A 143 -29.09 1.75 -1.96
N ASP A 144 -28.59 0.74 -1.24
CA ASP A 144 -28.29 0.81 0.19
C ASP A 144 -26.77 0.88 0.45
N TYR A 145 -25.96 0.30 -0.44
CA TYR A 145 -24.52 0.16 -0.26
C TYR A 145 -23.66 0.50 -1.49
N HIS A 146 -22.40 0.76 -1.19
CA HIS A 146 -21.29 0.94 -2.10
C HIS A 146 -20.22 -0.12 -1.85
N ILE A 147 -19.40 -0.40 -2.88
CA ILE A 147 -18.16 -1.19 -2.72
C ILE A 147 -16.99 -0.24 -2.59
N VAL A 148 -16.12 -0.53 -1.64
CA VAL A 148 -14.81 0.07 -1.44
C VAL A 148 -13.76 -0.93 -1.85
N PHE A 149 -12.75 -0.54 -2.63
CA PHE A 149 -11.66 -1.44 -3.02
C PHE A 149 -10.31 -0.73 -3.03
N LYS A 150 -9.32 -1.41 -2.44
CA LYS A 150 -7.94 -0.93 -2.32
C LYS A 150 -6.96 -2.08 -2.46
N VAL A 151 -5.81 -1.77 -3.05
CA VAL A 151 -4.63 -2.64 -3.11
C VAL A 151 -3.42 -1.76 -2.76
N GLU A 152 -2.53 -2.31 -1.96
CA GLU A 152 -1.31 -1.70 -1.44
C GLU A 152 -0.12 -2.66 -1.65
N THR A 153 1.09 -2.15 -1.42
CA THR A 153 2.34 -2.93 -1.52
C THR A 153 3.12 -2.89 -0.22
N HIS A 154 3.80 -3.98 0.13
CA HIS A 154 4.70 -4.00 1.29
C HIS A 154 6.04 -4.72 1.01
N ASN A 155 6.73 -4.25 -0.03
CA ASN A 155 7.90 -4.89 -0.64
C ASN A 155 9.14 -4.89 0.28
N HIS A 156 9.66 -3.70 0.63
CA HIS A 156 10.90 -3.57 1.40
C HIS A 156 10.85 -4.26 2.77
N PRO A 157 9.78 -4.12 3.59
CA PRO A 157 9.70 -4.85 4.85
C PRO A 157 9.62 -6.37 4.65
N SER A 158 8.94 -6.83 3.60
CA SER A 158 8.85 -8.25 3.26
C SER A 158 10.16 -8.84 2.75
N ALA A 159 11.10 -8.02 2.25
CA ALA A 159 12.44 -8.44 1.90
C ALA A 159 13.29 -8.76 3.15
N ILE A 160 13.10 -7.98 4.22
CA ILE A 160 13.91 -8.01 5.44
C ILE A 160 13.33 -8.98 6.47
N GLU A 161 12.05 -8.83 6.81
CA GLU A 161 11.33 -9.72 7.73
C GLU A 161 10.03 -10.19 7.04
N PRO A 162 10.08 -11.28 6.27
CA PRO A 162 9.00 -11.63 5.35
C PRO A 162 7.66 -11.96 6.02
N TYR A 163 7.67 -12.44 7.27
CA TYR A 163 6.44 -12.75 7.97
C TYR A 163 5.73 -11.46 8.41
N GLY A 164 6.40 -10.63 9.19
CA GLY A 164 5.93 -9.35 9.71
C GLY A 164 5.59 -8.39 8.59
N GLY A 165 6.47 -8.24 7.60
CA GLY A 165 6.22 -7.39 6.43
C GLY A 165 4.94 -7.78 5.67
N ALA A 166 4.69 -9.06 5.41
CA ALA A 166 3.44 -9.43 4.73
C ALA A 166 2.21 -9.37 5.65
N ASN A 167 2.40 -9.63 6.94
CA ASN A 167 1.38 -9.59 7.98
C ASN A 167 0.85 -8.17 8.21
N THR A 168 1.72 -7.18 8.32
CA THR A 168 1.34 -5.76 8.40
C THR A 168 0.84 -5.24 7.07
N GLY A 169 1.27 -5.82 5.95
CA GLY A 169 0.83 -5.39 4.61
C GLY A 169 -0.64 -5.69 4.38
N ILE A 170 -1.11 -6.88 4.79
CA ILE A 170 -2.53 -7.22 4.73
C ILE A 170 -3.35 -6.49 5.81
N GLY A 171 -2.80 -6.27 7.01
CA GLY A 171 -3.49 -5.49 8.05
C GLY A 171 -3.68 -4.02 7.64
N GLY A 172 -2.62 -3.38 7.12
CA GLY A 172 -2.66 -2.02 6.60
C GLY A 172 -3.76 -1.82 5.56
N VAL A 173 -3.80 -2.68 4.53
CA VAL A 173 -4.83 -2.54 3.48
C VAL A 173 -6.25 -2.88 3.96
N VAL A 174 -6.41 -3.67 5.03
CA VAL A 174 -7.73 -3.86 5.66
C VAL A 174 -8.20 -2.58 6.35
N ARG A 175 -7.26 -1.82 6.93
CA ARG A 175 -7.58 -0.52 7.55
C ARG A 175 -7.96 0.55 6.53
N ASP A 176 -7.54 0.44 5.26
CA ASP A 176 -7.92 1.40 4.22
C ASP A 176 -9.45 1.47 4.00
N PRO A 177 -10.18 0.36 3.73
CA PRO A 177 -11.65 0.38 3.73
C PRO A 177 -12.27 0.74 5.08
N MET A 178 -11.64 0.37 6.20
CA MET A 178 -12.09 0.79 7.54
C MET A 178 -11.98 2.32 7.75
N GLY A 179 -10.99 2.96 7.13
CA GLY A 179 -10.79 4.40 7.15
C GLY A 179 -11.56 5.15 6.07
N THR A 180 -12.12 4.45 5.08
CA THR A 180 -12.82 5.08 3.94
C THR A 180 -14.23 5.52 4.33
N GLY A 181 -14.58 6.78 4.05
CA GLY A 181 -15.82 7.38 4.53
C GLY A 181 -15.93 7.31 6.05
N LEU A 182 -17.08 6.88 6.57
CA LEU A 182 -17.28 6.56 7.99
C LEU A 182 -17.08 5.07 8.28
N GLY A 183 -16.23 4.39 7.51
CA GLY A 183 -15.83 3.01 7.73
C GLY A 183 -16.67 1.97 6.99
N ALA A 184 -16.04 1.29 6.03
CA ALA A 184 -16.60 0.15 5.33
C ALA A 184 -16.35 -1.15 6.11
N LYS A 185 -17.23 -2.14 5.94
CA LYS A 185 -17.04 -3.50 6.47
C LYS A 185 -16.25 -4.36 5.47
N PRO A 186 -15.01 -4.78 5.78
CA PRO A 186 -14.24 -5.69 4.93
C PRO A 186 -14.97 -7.03 4.69
N PHE A 187 -15.06 -7.47 3.44
CA PHE A 187 -15.70 -8.74 3.08
C PHE A 187 -14.81 -9.73 2.31
N CYS A 188 -13.73 -9.27 1.66
CA CYS A 188 -12.73 -10.19 1.10
C CYS A 188 -11.36 -9.53 0.87
N ASN A 189 -10.32 -10.35 0.88
CA ASN A 189 -8.94 -10.02 0.54
C ASN A 189 -8.54 -10.57 -0.83
N THR A 190 -7.55 -9.94 -1.46
CA THR A 190 -6.81 -10.45 -2.62
C THR A 190 -5.31 -10.25 -2.42
N ASN A 191 -4.46 -11.09 -3.01
CA ASN A 191 -3.01 -10.95 -2.87
C ASN A 191 -2.25 -11.42 -4.11
N VAL A 192 -1.26 -10.64 -4.54
CA VAL A 192 -0.37 -11.02 -5.64
C VAL A 192 1.07 -10.96 -5.15
N PHE A 193 1.87 -11.95 -5.50
CA PHE A 193 3.26 -12.03 -5.05
C PHE A 193 4.24 -12.20 -6.21
N CYS A 194 5.36 -11.49 -6.16
CA CYS A 194 6.49 -11.69 -7.06
C CYS A 194 7.73 -12.15 -6.28
N PHE A 195 8.31 -13.28 -6.66
CA PHE A 195 9.46 -13.87 -5.97
C PHE A 195 10.58 -14.27 -6.93
N ALA A 196 11.80 -14.33 -6.42
CA ALA A 196 12.84 -15.11 -7.08
C ALA A 196 12.57 -16.62 -6.99
N PRO A 197 13.09 -17.44 -7.92
CA PRO A 197 12.91 -18.89 -7.90
C PRO A 197 13.34 -19.53 -6.56
N PRO A 198 12.59 -20.53 -6.04
CA PRO A 198 12.88 -21.15 -4.75
C PRO A 198 14.09 -22.09 -4.78
N ASP A 199 14.61 -22.43 -5.95
CA ASP A 199 15.73 -23.35 -6.20
C ASP A 199 17.07 -22.61 -6.39
N VAL A 200 17.13 -21.29 -6.13
CA VAL A 200 18.39 -20.54 -6.09
C VAL A 200 19.36 -21.17 -5.09
N GLU A 201 20.58 -21.42 -5.57
CA GLU A 201 21.67 -21.98 -4.75
C GLU A 201 22.04 -21.05 -3.60
N ALA A 202 22.10 -21.59 -2.38
CA ALA A 202 22.37 -20.77 -1.19
C ALA A 202 23.74 -20.06 -1.24
N SER A 203 24.73 -20.66 -1.91
CA SER A 203 26.08 -20.10 -2.05
C SER A 203 26.19 -18.96 -3.06
N SER A 204 25.18 -18.74 -3.91
CA SER A 204 25.17 -17.64 -4.89
C SER A 204 24.41 -16.40 -4.39
N LEU A 205 23.82 -16.45 -3.20
CA LEU A 205 23.06 -15.35 -2.63
C LEU A 205 23.98 -14.16 -2.30
N PRO A 206 23.60 -12.93 -2.71
CA PRO A 206 24.29 -11.74 -2.25
C PRO A 206 24.25 -11.59 -0.71
N PRO A 207 25.25 -10.96 -0.09
CA PRO A 207 25.25 -10.69 1.35
C PRO A 207 24.00 -9.90 1.77
N GLY A 208 23.36 -10.32 2.87
CA GLY A 208 22.14 -9.70 3.39
C GLY A 208 20.83 -10.10 2.68
N VAL A 209 20.89 -10.89 1.60
CA VAL A 209 19.68 -11.38 0.92
C VAL A 209 19.17 -12.66 1.57
N LEU A 210 17.89 -12.66 1.94
CA LEU A 210 17.21 -13.87 2.40
C LEU A 210 16.98 -14.85 1.25
N HIS A 211 17.24 -16.13 1.49
CA HIS A 211 16.92 -17.18 0.52
C HIS A 211 15.44 -17.11 0.10
N PRO A 212 15.09 -17.21 -1.21
CA PRO A 212 13.71 -17.10 -1.68
C PRO A 212 12.71 -18.03 -0.97
N ARG A 213 13.11 -19.26 -0.60
CA ARG A 213 12.26 -20.18 0.18
C ARG A 213 11.87 -19.63 1.55
N ARG A 214 12.75 -18.85 2.19
CA ARG A 214 12.47 -18.18 3.47
C ARG A 214 11.47 -17.05 3.26
N VAL A 215 11.69 -16.24 2.23
CA VAL A 215 10.80 -15.12 1.84
C VAL A 215 9.40 -15.63 1.55
N ILE A 216 9.27 -16.58 0.62
CA ILE A 216 7.99 -17.20 0.23
C ILE A 216 7.22 -17.73 1.44
N LYS A 217 7.88 -18.52 2.31
CA LYS A 217 7.23 -19.11 3.49
C LYS A 217 6.76 -18.05 4.48
N GLY A 218 7.58 -17.02 4.72
CA GLY A 218 7.24 -15.92 5.61
C GLY A 218 6.08 -15.12 5.08
N VAL A 219 6.14 -14.66 3.82
CA VAL A 219 5.08 -13.86 3.18
C VAL A 219 3.75 -14.60 3.20
N VAL A 220 3.73 -15.86 2.72
CA VAL A 220 2.50 -16.66 2.68
C VAL A 220 1.93 -16.88 4.08
N SER A 221 2.78 -17.12 5.08
CA SER A 221 2.34 -17.29 6.47
C SER A 221 1.84 -15.99 7.11
N GLY A 222 2.47 -14.85 6.79
CA GLY A 222 2.10 -13.54 7.30
C GLY A 222 0.70 -13.12 6.85
N VAL A 223 0.44 -13.22 5.54
CA VAL A 223 -0.88 -12.96 4.95
C VAL A 223 -1.92 -13.92 5.50
N ARG A 224 -1.60 -15.22 5.57
CA ARG A 224 -2.49 -16.24 6.13
C ARG A 224 -2.92 -15.90 7.55
N ASP A 225 -1.94 -15.71 8.42
CA ASP A 225 -2.18 -15.59 9.85
C ASP A 225 -2.99 -14.34 10.17
N TYR A 226 -2.76 -13.23 9.47
CA TYR A 226 -3.54 -12.01 9.69
C TYR A 226 -4.96 -12.13 9.12
N GLY A 227 -5.11 -12.46 7.84
CA GLY A 227 -6.41 -12.54 7.17
C GLY A 227 -7.36 -13.55 7.81
N ASN A 228 -6.85 -14.75 8.14
CA ASN A 228 -7.64 -15.79 8.80
C ASN A 228 -8.08 -15.36 10.21
N ARG A 229 -7.21 -14.70 10.99
CA ARG A 229 -7.55 -14.24 12.34
C ARG A 229 -8.48 -13.02 12.34
N MET A 230 -8.39 -12.17 11.32
CA MET A 230 -9.37 -11.12 11.06
C MET A 230 -10.75 -11.67 10.66
N GLY A 231 -10.82 -12.92 10.20
CA GLY A 231 -12.07 -13.49 9.68
C GLY A 231 -12.49 -12.85 8.36
N ILE A 232 -11.52 -12.54 7.49
CA ILE A 232 -11.77 -12.02 6.14
C ILE A 232 -11.19 -13.04 5.15
N PRO A 233 -12.01 -13.59 4.23
CA PRO A 233 -11.54 -14.61 3.31
C PRO A 233 -10.60 -14.01 2.25
N THR A 234 -9.51 -14.69 1.92
CA THR A 234 -8.63 -14.31 0.80
C THR A 234 -9.07 -15.07 -0.45
N VAL A 235 -9.73 -14.38 -1.38
CA VAL A 235 -10.52 -15.03 -2.43
C VAL A 235 -9.86 -15.04 -3.80
N ASN A 236 -8.90 -14.15 -4.05
CA ASN A 236 -8.24 -14.00 -5.35
C ASN A 236 -6.73 -13.79 -5.16
N GLY A 237 -5.94 -14.12 -6.18
CA GLY A 237 -4.52 -13.83 -6.18
C GLY A 237 -3.73 -14.48 -7.31
N ALA A 238 -2.47 -14.10 -7.41
CA ALA A 238 -1.52 -14.63 -8.39
C ALA A 238 -0.10 -14.70 -7.80
N VAL A 239 0.75 -15.54 -8.38
CA VAL A 239 2.18 -15.58 -8.04
C VAL A 239 3.01 -15.62 -9.31
N TYR A 240 3.99 -14.73 -9.37
CA TYR A 240 4.93 -14.62 -10.46
C TYR A 240 6.37 -14.81 -9.96
N PHE A 241 7.19 -15.48 -10.76
CA PHE A 241 8.56 -15.80 -10.47
C PHE A 241 9.48 -15.22 -11.55
N ASP A 242 10.48 -14.46 -11.12
CA ASP A 242 11.57 -13.93 -11.95
C ASP A 242 12.82 -13.78 -11.07
N PRO A 243 14.02 -14.18 -11.54
CA PRO A 243 15.27 -14.03 -10.79
C PRO A 243 15.54 -12.60 -10.29
N ARG A 244 15.04 -11.58 -10.98
CA ARG A 244 15.23 -10.15 -10.65
C ARG A 244 14.47 -9.69 -9.41
N TYR A 245 13.54 -10.48 -8.88
CA TYR A 245 12.92 -10.22 -7.58
C TYR A 245 13.79 -10.73 -6.39
N LEU A 246 15.04 -11.13 -6.66
CA LEU A 246 15.98 -11.52 -5.61
C LEU A 246 16.44 -10.29 -4.82
N GLY A 247 16.32 -10.34 -3.49
CA GLY A 247 16.61 -9.20 -2.62
C GLY A 247 15.46 -8.19 -2.51
N ASN A 248 14.55 -8.15 -3.48
CA ASN A 248 13.36 -7.30 -3.43
C ASN A 248 12.12 -8.02 -4.01
N PRO A 249 11.35 -8.75 -3.17
CA PRO A 249 10.10 -9.37 -3.58
C PRO A 249 8.98 -8.32 -3.68
N LEU A 250 7.98 -8.57 -4.52
CA LEU A 250 6.77 -7.73 -4.53
C LEU A 250 5.65 -8.43 -3.77
N VAL A 251 5.06 -7.70 -2.83
CA VAL A 251 3.99 -8.21 -1.97
C VAL A 251 2.81 -7.25 -2.06
N TYR A 252 1.87 -7.60 -2.93
CA TYR A 252 0.62 -6.86 -3.10
C TYR A 252 -0.47 -7.47 -2.21
N CYS A 253 -1.11 -6.63 -1.41
CA CYS A 253 -2.24 -7.00 -0.56
C CYS A 253 -3.42 -6.09 -0.90
N GLY A 254 -4.62 -6.64 -1.02
CA GLY A 254 -5.84 -5.90 -1.30
C GLY A 254 -7.01 -6.30 -0.43
N ASN A 255 -7.93 -5.37 -0.21
CA ASN A 255 -9.16 -5.57 0.54
C ASN A 255 -10.34 -4.86 -0.13
N ALA A 256 -11.49 -5.54 -0.15
CA ALA A 256 -12.76 -4.96 -0.54
C ALA A 256 -13.72 -4.88 0.67
N GLY A 257 -14.41 -3.74 0.78
CA GLY A 257 -15.34 -3.43 1.87
C GLY A 257 -16.72 -2.96 1.39
N LEU A 258 -17.73 -3.12 2.23
CA LEU A 258 -19.11 -2.70 2.01
C LEU A 258 -19.42 -1.44 2.84
N LEU A 259 -19.81 -0.35 2.18
CA LEU A 259 -20.05 0.95 2.81
C LEU A 259 -21.51 1.39 2.60
N PRO A 260 -22.26 1.77 3.64
CA PRO A 260 -23.59 2.36 3.45
C PRO A 260 -23.55 3.65 2.62
N VAL A 261 -24.55 3.87 1.77
CA VAL A 261 -24.60 5.04 0.85
C VAL A 261 -24.53 6.39 1.57
N ASP A 262 -25.00 6.46 2.81
CA ASP A 262 -25.06 7.66 3.65
C ASP A 262 -23.82 7.83 4.56
N CYS A 263 -22.77 7.05 4.30
CA CYS A 263 -21.51 7.03 5.06
C CYS A 263 -20.28 7.39 4.23
N VAL A 264 -20.47 7.96 3.03
CA VAL A 264 -19.38 8.36 2.11
C VAL A 264 -18.61 9.59 2.60
N GLU A 265 -19.34 10.58 3.10
CA GLU A 265 -18.74 11.86 3.50
C GLU A 265 -18.18 11.76 4.92
N LYS A 266 -16.92 12.16 5.06
CA LYS A 266 -16.20 12.25 6.33
C LYS A 266 -15.51 13.61 6.39
N LYS A 267 -15.60 14.31 7.53
CA LYS A 267 -14.90 15.59 7.72
C LYS A 267 -14.75 15.91 9.22
N PRO A 268 -13.52 16.16 9.70
CA PRO A 268 -13.31 16.69 11.05
C PRO A 268 -13.92 18.08 11.20
N LEU A 269 -14.56 18.33 12.35
CA LEU A 269 -15.13 19.63 12.69
C LEU A 269 -14.33 20.31 13.80
N ALA A 270 -14.41 21.64 13.84
CA ALA A 270 -13.82 22.42 14.92
C ALA A 270 -14.42 21.98 16.27
N GLY A 271 -13.55 21.65 17.22
CA GLY A 271 -13.94 21.19 18.55
C GLY A 271 -14.04 19.67 18.70
N ASP A 272 -13.99 18.90 17.61
CA ASP A 272 -13.92 17.45 17.68
C ASP A 272 -12.65 17.00 18.40
N TRP A 273 -12.79 16.00 19.28
CA TRP A 273 -11.67 15.33 19.90
C TRP A 273 -10.93 14.47 18.88
N ILE A 274 -9.60 14.51 18.95
CA ILE A 274 -8.72 13.57 18.25
C ILE A 274 -8.59 12.35 19.16
N VAL A 275 -9.21 11.23 18.77
CA VAL A 275 -9.22 10.00 19.58
C VAL A 275 -8.47 8.90 18.84
N SER A 276 -7.41 8.38 19.47
CA SER A 276 -6.70 7.18 19.00
C SER A 276 -7.40 5.95 19.57
N ILE A 277 -7.75 4.99 18.71
CA ILE A 277 -8.42 3.74 19.08
C ILE A 277 -7.63 2.57 18.53
N GLY A 278 -7.41 1.55 19.37
CA GLY A 278 -6.76 0.29 18.99
C GLY A 278 -5.41 0.05 19.64
N GLY A 279 -4.39 -0.25 18.83
CA GLY A 279 -3.05 -0.60 19.28
C GLY A 279 -2.35 0.51 20.07
N ARG A 280 -1.42 0.11 20.96
CA ARG A 280 -0.57 1.07 21.69
C ARG A 280 0.65 1.47 20.87
N THR A 281 1.15 2.67 21.09
CA THR A 281 2.31 3.26 20.42
C THR A 281 3.63 2.69 20.97
N GLY A 282 4.54 2.30 20.08
CA GLY A 282 5.89 1.80 20.42
C GLY A 282 6.93 2.24 19.39
N ARG A 283 8.20 1.84 19.59
CA ARG A 283 9.31 2.09 18.64
C ARG A 283 9.23 1.17 17.44
N ASP A 284 8.23 1.44 16.64
CA ASP A 284 7.66 0.52 15.69
C ASP A 284 7.65 1.23 14.34
N GLY A 285 8.40 0.74 13.36
CA GLY A 285 8.51 1.38 12.05
C GLY A 285 8.93 2.86 12.10
N ILE A 286 9.71 3.29 13.11
CA ILE A 286 10.25 4.66 13.13
C ILE A 286 11.11 4.85 11.87
N HIS A 287 10.83 5.91 11.12
CA HIS A 287 11.38 6.17 9.78
C HIS A 287 10.97 5.14 8.70
N GLY A 288 9.88 4.39 8.89
CA GLY A 288 9.40 3.39 7.94
C GLY A 288 9.01 3.98 6.59
N ALA A 289 8.22 5.07 6.57
CA ALA A 289 7.83 5.75 5.32
C ALA A 289 9.05 6.29 4.56
N THR A 290 10.00 6.92 5.26
CA THR A 290 11.21 7.46 4.62
C THR A 290 12.17 6.34 4.18
N PHE A 291 12.31 5.27 4.97
CA PHE A 291 13.08 4.07 4.61
C PHE A 291 12.50 3.35 3.39
N SER A 292 11.16 3.25 3.29
CA SER A 292 10.50 2.63 2.13
C SER A 292 10.76 3.36 0.82
N SER A 293 11.21 4.63 0.90
CA SER A 293 11.59 5.46 -0.23
C SER A 293 13.07 5.29 -0.63
N ALA A 294 13.86 4.49 0.10
CA ALA A 294 15.29 4.28 -0.15
C ALA A 294 15.59 2.92 -0.81
N GLU A 295 16.73 2.81 -1.49
CA GLU A 295 17.24 1.54 -2.05
C GLU A 295 17.67 0.57 -0.93
N LEU A 296 17.40 -0.74 -1.10
CA LEU A 296 17.89 -1.77 -0.17
C LEU A 296 19.36 -2.09 -0.38
N ASN A 297 20.06 -2.39 0.71
CA ASN A 297 21.46 -2.82 0.69
C ASN A 297 21.77 -3.93 1.69
N SER A 298 23.02 -4.42 1.68
CA SER A 298 23.49 -5.51 2.55
C SER A 298 23.40 -5.21 4.06
N GLU A 299 23.30 -3.95 4.46
CA GLU A 299 23.16 -3.54 5.87
C GLU A 299 21.70 -3.36 6.31
N SER A 300 20.76 -3.34 5.37
CA SER A 300 19.34 -3.07 5.64
C SER A 300 18.71 -4.04 6.66
N GLU A 301 19.09 -5.32 6.64
CA GLU A 301 18.60 -6.30 7.64
C GLU A 301 19.07 -5.94 9.05
N SER A 302 20.32 -5.52 9.22
CA SER A 302 20.90 -5.18 10.51
C SER A 302 20.38 -3.86 11.07
N ILE A 303 20.16 -2.87 10.21
CA ILE A 303 19.72 -1.52 10.59
C ILE A 303 18.21 -1.49 10.85
N SER A 304 17.43 -2.13 9.99
CA SER A 304 15.97 -1.99 9.95
C SER A 304 15.20 -3.27 10.29
N GLY A 305 15.88 -4.41 10.47
CA GLY A 305 15.20 -5.67 10.79
C GLY A 305 14.45 -5.63 12.13
N GLY A 306 14.94 -4.84 13.09
CA GLY A 306 14.28 -4.64 14.38
C GLY A 306 13.06 -3.70 14.35
N SER A 307 12.87 -2.92 13.27
CA SER A 307 11.75 -1.99 13.13
C SER A 307 10.56 -2.57 12.37
N VAL A 308 10.72 -3.72 11.69
CA VAL A 308 9.60 -4.44 11.04
C VAL A 308 8.74 -5.11 12.11
N GLN A 309 7.51 -4.63 12.25
CA GLN A 309 6.57 -5.13 13.23
C GLN A 309 5.91 -6.44 12.83
N ILE A 310 5.39 -7.14 13.84
CA ILE A 310 4.38 -8.17 13.69
C ILE A 310 3.06 -7.59 14.19
N GLY A 311 2.07 -7.50 13.31
CA GLY A 311 0.76 -6.99 13.66
C GLY A 311 -0.07 -7.98 14.48
N ASN A 312 -1.06 -7.45 15.19
CA ASN A 312 -2.03 -8.18 16.00
C ASN A 312 -3.44 -8.10 15.39
N ALA A 313 -3.73 -9.02 14.47
CA ALA A 313 -5.04 -9.16 13.83
C ALA A 313 -6.23 -9.25 14.81
N VAL A 314 -6.03 -9.78 16.03
CA VAL A 314 -7.15 -9.86 17.00
C VAL A 314 -7.53 -8.46 17.50
N THR A 315 -6.54 -7.61 17.78
CA THR A 315 -6.77 -6.20 18.15
C THR A 315 -7.46 -5.47 17.01
N GLU A 316 -7.00 -5.63 15.77
CA GLU A 316 -7.64 -4.97 14.63
C GLU A 316 -9.09 -5.43 14.41
N LYS A 317 -9.37 -6.72 14.63
CA LYS A 317 -10.74 -7.24 14.56
C LYS A 317 -11.66 -6.58 15.60
N MET A 318 -11.17 -6.39 16.82
CA MET A 318 -11.93 -5.69 17.87
C MET A 318 -12.14 -4.21 17.48
N VAL A 319 -11.13 -3.55 16.90
CA VAL A 319 -11.26 -2.18 16.37
C VAL A 319 -12.30 -2.11 15.25
N LEU A 320 -12.34 -3.09 14.34
CA LEU A 320 -13.37 -3.20 13.31
C LEU A 320 -14.77 -3.30 13.91
N ASP A 321 -14.96 -4.10 14.96
CA ASP A 321 -16.27 -4.24 15.62
C ASP A 321 -16.72 -2.93 16.31
N VAL A 322 -15.78 -2.23 16.95
CA VAL A 322 -16.02 -0.88 17.49
C VAL A 322 -16.39 0.11 16.39
N LEU A 323 -15.63 0.12 15.29
CA LEU A 323 -15.83 1.03 14.16
C LEU A 323 -17.24 0.91 13.59
N LEU A 324 -17.71 -0.32 13.35
CA LEU A 324 -19.03 -0.57 12.77
C LEU A 324 -20.15 -0.13 13.73
N GLN A 325 -20.04 -0.44 15.02
CA GLN A 325 -21.00 0.01 16.04
C GLN A 325 -21.03 1.55 16.14
N ALA A 326 -19.85 2.17 16.22
CA ALA A 326 -19.71 3.62 16.35
C ALA A 326 -20.20 4.37 15.10
N ARG A 327 -20.01 3.81 13.89
CA ARG A 327 -20.57 4.33 12.64
C ARG A 327 -22.08 4.30 12.68
N ASP A 328 -22.66 3.15 13.00
CA ASP A 328 -24.11 2.94 12.99
C ASP A 328 -24.81 3.83 14.04
N GLU A 329 -24.14 4.14 15.15
CA GLU A 329 -24.59 5.10 16.18
C GLU A 329 -24.22 6.58 15.88
N ARG A 330 -23.50 6.85 14.79
CA ARG A 330 -23.02 8.20 14.39
C ARG A 330 -22.23 8.90 15.51
N LEU A 331 -21.22 8.22 16.05
CA LEU A 331 -20.42 8.71 17.18
C LEU A 331 -19.21 9.58 16.79
N TYR A 332 -18.91 9.72 15.50
CA TYR A 332 -17.77 10.49 15.00
C TYR A 332 -18.06 11.10 13.63
N ASN A 333 -17.31 12.14 13.27
CA ASN A 333 -17.46 12.87 12.00
C ASN A 333 -16.44 12.44 10.93
N ALA A 334 -15.30 11.89 11.35
CA ALA A 334 -14.29 11.37 10.46
C ALA A 334 -13.43 10.30 11.13
N VAL A 335 -12.87 9.42 10.31
CA VAL A 335 -11.92 8.39 10.70
C VAL A 335 -10.84 8.25 9.62
N THR A 336 -9.62 7.90 10.03
CA THR A 336 -8.56 7.44 9.12
C THR A 336 -7.71 6.38 9.81
N ASP A 337 -7.02 5.56 9.01
CA ASP A 337 -6.02 4.63 9.53
C ASP A 337 -4.75 5.36 9.98
N CYS A 338 -3.99 4.72 10.86
CA CYS A 338 -2.68 5.22 11.30
C CYS A 338 -1.60 4.28 10.77
N GLY A 339 -1.17 4.52 9.52
CA GLY A 339 -0.15 3.77 8.81
C GLY A 339 1.22 4.46 8.80
N ALA A 340 1.76 4.67 7.60
CA ALA A 340 3.06 5.31 7.37
C ALA A 340 3.08 6.74 7.93
N GLY A 341 4.16 7.10 8.64
CA GLY A 341 4.27 8.38 9.35
C GLY A 341 3.40 8.50 10.62
N GLY A 342 2.62 7.48 10.98
CA GLY A 342 1.91 7.41 12.25
C GLY A 342 0.90 8.55 12.47
N PHE A 343 0.88 9.10 13.69
CA PHE A 343 -0.01 10.21 14.02
C PHE A 343 0.34 11.47 13.21
N SER A 344 1.60 11.63 12.79
CA SER A 344 2.02 12.71 11.91
C SER A 344 1.22 12.79 10.64
N SER A 345 1.05 11.65 9.97
CA SER A 345 0.27 11.58 8.75
C SER A 345 -1.22 11.69 9.07
N ALA A 346 -1.74 10.81 9.93
CA ALA A 346 -3.17 10.69 10.21
C ALA A 346 -3.80 12.02 10.70
N VAL A 347 -3.19 12.67 11.69
CA VAL A 347 -3.71 13.95 12.22
C VAL A 347 -3.38 15.11 11.29
N GLY A 348 -2.20 15.10 10.65
CA GLY A 348 -1.77 16.13 9.71
C GLY A 348 -2.70 16.25 8.49
N GLU A 349 -3.13 15.11 7.93
CA GLU A 349 -4.07 15.03 6.82
C GLU A 349 -5.50 15.38 7.24
N MET A 350 -6.00 14.79 8.33
CA MET A 350 -7.33 15.12 8.86
C MET A 350 -7.46 16.62 9.18
N GLY A 351 -6.40 17.22 9.71
CA GLY A 351 -6.35 18.61 10.11
C GLY A 351 -5.99 19.60 8.99
N GLU A 352 -5.72 19.15 7.77
CA GLU A 352 -5.14 19.97 6.69
C GLU A 352 -5.83 21.34 6.53
N LYS A 353 -7.16 21.36 6.48
CA LYS A 353 -7.95 22.58 6.24
C LYS A 353 -8.43 23.29 7.52
N LEU A 354 -8.04 22.81 8.70
CA LEU A 354 -8.57 23.28 9.98
C LEU A 354 -7.46 23.64 10.98
N GLY A 355 -6.52 22.74 11.19
CA GLY A 355 -5.54 22.78 12.28
C GLY A 355 -5.85 21.75 13.37
N ALA A 356 -4.85 21.47 14.19
CA ALA A 356 -4.92 20.50 15.29
C ALA A 356 -3.97 20.90 16.42
N GLU A 357 -4.40 20.67 17.66
CA GLU A 357 -3.52 20.65 18.83
C GLU A 357 -3.43 19.21 19.35
N VAL A 358 -2.21 18.67 19.43
CA VAL A 358 -1.95 17.28 19.81
C VAL A 358 -1.16 17.24 21.11
N TRP A 359 -1.56 16.37 22.03
CA TRP A 359 -0.94 16.14 23.32
C TRP A 359 -0.27 14.75 23.33
N LEU A 360 1.00 14.72 22.99
CA LEU A 360 1.75 13.48 22.74
C LEU A 360 1.89 12.60 23.98
N ASP A 361 1.93 13.19 25.17
CA ASP A 361 1.97 12.45 26.44
C ASP A 361 0.65 11.74 26.79
N GLN A 362 -0.43 11.99 26.06
CA GLN A 362 -1.71 11.30 26.21
C GLN A 362 -1.86 10.07 25.31
N ALA A 363 -0.92 9.84 24.38
CA ALA A 363 -0.93 8.66 23.54
C ALA A 363 -0.63 7.39 24.36
N PRO A 364 -1.40 6.30 24.18
CA PRO A 364 -1.18 5.08 24.94
C PRO A 364 0.11 4.39 24.47
N LEU A 365 1.03 4.08 25.39
CA LEU A 365 2.34 3.52 25.07
C LEU A 365 2.44 2.03 25.41
N LYS A 366 3.16 1.25 24.59
CA LYS A 366 3.48 -0.16 24.86
C LYS A 366 4.43 -0.31 26.04
N TYR A 367 5.38 0.61 26.16
CA TYR A 367 6.41 0.67 27.19
C TYR A 367 6.88 2.11 27.38
N GLU A 368 7.48 2.40 28.54
CA GLU A 368 8.03 3.71 28.85
C GLU A 368 9.29 4.03 28.01
N GLY A 369 9.67 5.30 28.02
CA GLY A 369 10.95 5.74 27.45
C GLY A 369 10.90 6.23 26.00
N LEU A 370 9.74 6.24 25.33
CA LEU A 370 9.62 6.88 24.00
C LEU A 370 9.77 8.41 24.12
N SER A 371 10.50 9.01 23.19
CA SER A 371 10.55 10.47 23.02
C SER A 371 9.26 11.02 22.41
N TYR A 372 9.04 12.33 22.51
CA TYR A 372 7.87 12.98 21.88
C TYR A 372 7.87 12.77 20.35
N THR A 373 9.05 12.81 19.73
CA THR A 373 9.22 12.54 18.30
C THR A 373 8.88 11.09 17.97
N GLU A 374 9.38 10.11 18.73
CA GLU A 374 9.10 8.68 18.52
C GLU A 374 7.59 8.38 18.67
N ILE A 375 6.89 9.01 19.62
CA ILE A 375 5.44 8.86 19.78
C ILE A 375 4.70 9.35 18.54
N TRP A 376 5.12 10.49 17.99
CA TRP A 376 4.45 11.15 16.88
C TRP A 376 4.56 10.39 15.56
N ILE A 377 5.77 9.90 15.23
CA ILE A 377 6.06 9.22 13.96
C ILE A 377 6.03 7.70 14.04
N SER A 378 5.72 7.12 15.20
CA SER A 378 5.56 5.67 15.36
C SER A 378 4.55 5.14 14.35
N GLU A 379 4.92 4.08 13.63
CA GLU A 379 4.08 3.33 12.69
C GLU A 379 3.52 2.05 13.35
N ALA A 380 3.30 2.09 14.67
CA ALA A 380 2.66 1.00 15.39
C ALA A 380 1.32 0.62 14.75
N GLN A 381 1.12 -0.68 14.52
CA GLN A 381 -0.08 -1.21 13.85
C GLN A 381 -1.38 -1.15 14.69
N GLU A 382 -2.49 -1.50 14.02
CA GLU A 382 -3.84 -1.62 14.58
C GLU A 382 -4.40 -0.34 15.21
N ARG A 383 -3.95 0.82 14.74
CA ARG A 383 -4.39 2.14 15.23
C ARG A 383 -5.23 2.85 14.18
N MET A 384 -6.29 3.51 14.65
CA MET A 384 -7.11 4.42 13.85
C MET A 384 -7.32 5.72 14.63
N VAL A 385 -7.46 6.82 13.91
CA VAL A 385 -7.70 8.15 14.48
C VAL A 385 -9.11 8.60 14.11
N PHE A 386 -9.87 9.03 15.13
CA PHE A 386 -11.25 9.46 15.00
C PHE A 386 -11.41 10.93 15.38
N ALA A 387 -12.26 11.66 14.65
CA ALA A 387 -12.76 12.98 15.02
C ALA A 387 -14.12 12.83 15.72
N VAL A 388 -14.13 12.91 17.05
CA VAL A 388 -15.28 12.59 17.91
C VAL A 388 -15.90 13.86 18.50
N PRO A 389 -17.20 14.16 18.25
CA PRO A 389 -17.88 15.27 18.89
C PRO A 389 -17.83 15.18 20.43
N PRO A 390 -17.67 16.30 21.16
CA PRO A 390 -17.57 16.29 22.62
C PRO A 390 -18.72 15.55 23.33
N GLU A 391 -19.95 15.72 22.84
CA GLU A 391 -21.15 15.08 23.39
C GLU A 391 -21.26 13.58 23.11
N LYS A 392 -20.43 13.04 22.20
CA LYS A 392 -20.40 11.62 21.82
C LYS A 392 -19.26 10.85 22.46
N LEU A 393 -18.29 11.55 23.05
CA LEU A 393 -17.06 10.94 23.58
C LEU A 393 -17.33 9.83 24.60
N GLU A 394 -18.22 10.06 25.56
CA GLU A 394 -18.48 9.05 26.60
C GLU A 394 -19.16 7.80 26.01
N ARG A 395 -20.10 7.99 25.07
CA ARG A 395 -20.71 6.87 24.36
C ARG A 395 -19.68 6.11 23.52
N MET A 396 -18.75 6.81 22.86
CA MET A 396 -17.65 6.19 22.12
C MET A 396 -16.79 5.30 23.04
N LYS A 397 -16.42 5.81 24.23
CA LYS A 397 -15.65 5.04 25.22
C LYS A 397 -16.40 3.80 25.70
N GLU A 398 -17.71 3.88 25.91
CA GLU A 398 -18.53 2.73 26.28
C GLU A 398 -18.51 1.62 25.22
N VAL A 399 -18.64 1.99 23.94
CA VAL A 399 -18.56 1.04 22.82
C VAL A 399 -17.17 0.39 22.77
N CYS A 400 -16.10 1.18 22.89
CA CYS A 400 -14.73 0.66 22.93
C CYS A 400 -14.52 -0.31 24.10
N ALA A 401 -14.98 0.06 25.30
CA ALA A 401 -14.84 -0.78 26.50
C ALA A 401 -15.60 -2.11 26.38
N ALA A 402 -16.78 -2.11 25.74
CA ALA A 402 -17.57 -3.32 25.51
C ALA A 402 -16.82 -4.36 24.65
N GLU A 403 -16.03 -3.89 23.69
CA GLU A 403 -15.19 -4.73 22.83
C GLU A 403 -13.76 -4.91 23.37
N GLY A 404 -13.43 -4.36 24.53
CA GLY A 404 -12.08 -4.46 25.11
C GLY A 404 -11.00 -3.66 24.37
N VAL A 405 -11.39 -2.59 23.66
CA VAL A 405 -10.50 -1.71 22.90
C VAL A 405 -10.23 -0.43 23.69
N GLU A 406 -8.96 0.00 23.71
CA GLU A 406 -8.56 1.26 24.35
C GLU A 406 -8.88 2.46 23.45
N ALA A 407 -9.41 3.53 24.04
CA ALA A 407 -9.70 4.80 23.38
C ALA A 407 -9.09 5.96 24.15
N SER A 408 -8.15 6.66 23.52
CA SER A 408 -7.37 7.72 24.15
C SER A 408 -7.57 9.04 23.42
N VAL A 409 -7.97 10.08 24.16
CA VAL A 409 -8.03 11.45 23.63
C VAL A 409 -6.61 12.00 23.57
N ILE A 410 -6.11 12.25 22.37
CA ILE A 410 -4.73 12.70 22.13
C ILE A 410 -4.64 14.13 21.63
N GLY A 411 -5.77 14.84 21.53
CA GLY A 411 -5.77 16.22 21.06
C GLY A 411 -7.16 16.70 20.65
N GLN A 412 -7.20 17.85 19.99
CA GLN A 412 -8.43 18.45 19.49
C GLN A 412 -8.20 19.13 18.12
N PHE A 413 -9.17 19.00 17.22
CA PHE A 413 -9.19 19.77 15.98
C PHE A 413 -9.62 21.21 16.26
N VAL A 414 -8.78 22.18 15.86
CA VAL A 414 -8.94 23.60 16.20
C VAL A 414 -8.78 24.47 14.96
N PRO A 415 -9.62 25.50 14.74
CA PRO A 415 -9.64 26.31 13.52
C PRO A 415 -8.53 27.36 13.51
N THR A 416 -7.28 26.91 13.56
CA THR A 416 -6.08 27.78 13.63
C THR A 416 -5.19 27.66 12.40
N GLU A 417 -5.51 26.73 11.49
CA GLU A 417 -4.73 26.37 10.30
C GLU A 417 -3.28 25.99 10.63
N ARG A 418 -3.06 25.55 11.87
CA ARG A 418 -1.75 25.19 12.43
C ARG A 418 -1.82 23.82 13.07
N LEU A 419 -0.75 23.07 12.92
CA LEU A 419 -0.45 21.87 13.69
C LEU A 419 0.39 22.28 14.90
N ARG A 420 -0.16 22.16 16.10
CA ARG A 420 0.55 22.40 17.37
C ARG A 420 0.78 21.09 18.08
N LEU A 421 2.03 20.80 18.41
CA LEU A 421 2.44 19.57 19.10
C LEU A 421 2.91 19.92 20.51
N MET A 422 2.28 19.30 21.50
CA MET A 422 2.54 19.50 22.91
C MET A 422 3.01 18.21 23.56
N TYR A 423 3.95 18.31 24.50
CA TYR A 423 4.39 17.20 25.34
C TYR A 423 4.59 17.69 26.77
N ARG A 424 3.86 17.11 27.73
CA ARG A 424 3.91 17.48 29.17
C ARG A 424 3.75 18.99 29.41
N GLY A 425 2.84 19.60 28.66
CA GLY A 425 2.54 21.03 28.72
C GLY A 425 3.55 21.95 28.02
N GLN A 426 4.62 21.41 27.42
CA GLN A 426 5.58 22.16 26.61
C GLN A 426 5.24 22.05 25.13
N GLN A 427 5.32 23.16 24.39
CA GLN A 427 5.22 23.12 22.93
C GLN A 427 6.52 22.56 22.35
N VAL A 428 6.42 21.44 21.66
CA VAL A 428 7.56 20.75 21.04
C VAL A 428 7.63 20.96 19.53
N GLY A 429 6.56 21.42 18.88
CA GLY A 429 6.56 21.77 17.45
C GLY A 429 5.33 22.57 17.02
N GLU A 430 5.49 23.42 16.00
CA GLU A 430 4.41 24.17 15.38
C GLU A 430 4.67 24.45 13.89
N LEU A 431 3.78 23.94 13.03
CA LEU A 431 3.81 24.18 11.58
C LEU A 431 2.48 24.75 11.10
N THR A 432 2.50 25.60 10.08
CA THR A 432 1.27 25.93 9.34
C THR A 432 0.88 24.75 8.47
N MET A 433 -0.41 24.43 8.40
CA MET A 433 -0.90 23.35 7.54
C MET A 433 -0.61 23.67 6.06
N GLU A 434 -0.68 24.95 5.67
CA GLU A 434 -0.31 25.40 4.32
C GLU A 434 1.14 25.03 3.97
N PHE A 435 2.12 25.30 4.84
CA PHE A 435 3.50 24.95 4.55
C PHE A 435 3.70 23.43 4.53
N LEU A 436 3.06 22.71 5.45
CA LEU A 436 3.16 21.27 5.53
C LEU A 436 2.67 20.57 4.24
N HIS A 437 1.57 21.04 3.66
CA HIS A 437 0.93 20.38 2.52
C HIS A 437 1.24 21.01 1.15
N GLU A 438 1.47 22.32 1.09
CA GLU A 438 1.70 23.07 -0.16
C GLU A 438 3.12 23.65 -0.27
N GLY A 439 3.96 23.49 0.76
CA GLY A 439 5.31 24.08 0.81
C GLY A 439 6.37 23.34 0.01
N ARG A 440 6.09 22.13 -0.49
CA ARG A 440 7.07 21.29 -1.21
C ARG A 440 7.47 21.94 -2.55
N PRO A 441 8.77 22.05 -2.87
CA PRO A 441 9.20 22.68 -4.11
C PRO A 441 8.81 21.86 -5.36
N PRO A 442 8.40 22.51 -6.47
CA PRO A 442 8.16 21.82 -7.73
C PRO A 442 9.49 21.40 -8.37
N VAL A 443 9.66 20.10 -8.63
CA VAL A 443 10.80 19.55 -9.37
C VAL A 443 10.34 19.05 -10.73
N VAL A 444 11.10 19.37 -11.78
CA VAL A 444 10.89 18.83 -13.14
C VAL A 444 11.86 17.69 -13.35
N ARG A 445 11.34 16.48 -13.59
CA ARG A 445 12.13 15.28 -13.88
C ARG A 445 12.24 15.06 -15.39
N THR A 446 13.37 14.56 -15.86
CA THR A 446 13.54 14.17 -17.27
C THR A 446 13.29 12.67 -17.40
N ALA A 447 12.49 12.28 -18.39
CA ALA A 447 12.19 10.90 -18.70
C ALA A 447 12.50 10.63 -20.18
N SER A 448 13.09 9.49 -20.49
CA SER A 448 13.41 9.11 -21.87
C SER A 448 13.15 7.64 -22.11
N TYR A 449 12.56 7.29 -23.24
CA TYR A 449 12.38 5.90 -23.64
C TYR A 449 12.93 5.68 -25.04
N THR A 450 13.70 4.61 -25.22
CA THR A 450 14.10 4.11 -26.52
C THR A 450 13.64 2.66 -26.61
N PRO A 451 12.79 2.29 -27.58
CA PRO A 451 12.34 0.91 -27.69
C PRO A 451 13.54 -0.01 -27.98
N PRO A 452 13.54 -1.23 -27.42
CA PRO A 452 14.53 -2.24 -27.79
C PRO A 452 14.38 -2.60 -29.27
N ALA A 453 15.44 -3.17 -29.85
CA ALA A 453 15.36 -3.68 -31.21
C ALA A 453 14.32 -4.80 -31.30
N VAL A 454 13.46 -4.75 -32.31
CA VAL A 454 12.51 -5.84 -32.57
C VAL A 454 13.28 -7.04 -33.08
N GLU A 455 13.20 -8.15 -32.34
CA GLU A 455 13.74 -9.44 -32.75
C GLU A 455 12.61 -10.32 -33.30
N ASP A 456 12.79 -10.88 -34.49
CA ASP A 456 11.85 -11.85 -35.04
C ASP A 456 11.85 -13.11 -34.16
N THR A 457 10.69 -13.42 -33.59
CA THR A 457 10.52 -14.65 -32.82
C THR A 457 10.37 -15.83 -33.78
N ALA A 458 11.42 -16.63 -33.93
CA ALA A 458 11.34 -17.87 -34.70
C ALA A 458 10.42 -18.86 -33.96
N VAL A 459 9.28 -19.22 -34.57
CA VAL A 459 8.45 -20.32 -34.08
C VAL A 459 9.15 -21.63 -34.47
N PRO A 460 9.60 -22.45 -33.51
CA PRO A 460 10.28 -23.69 -33.83
C PRO A 460 9.30 -24.68 -34.48
N ASP A 461 9.76 -25.39 -35.52
CA ASP A 461 9.04 -26.54 -36.07
C ASP A 461 9.26 -27.73 -35.12
N LEU A 462 8.26 -28.01 -34.28
CA LEU A 462 8.33 -29.04 -33.24
C LEU A 462 7.70 -30.34 -33.76
N ASP A 463 8.47 -31.43 -33.73
CA ASP A 463 7.87 -32.75 -33.85
C ASP A 463 7.01 -33.09 -32.62
N ARG A 464 6.34 -34.25 -32.66
CA ARG A 464 5.47 -34.68 -31.56
C ARG A 464 6.21 -34.80 -30.22
N ALA A 465 7.42 -35.36 -30.20
CA ALA A 465 8.16 -35.59 -28.96
C ALA A 465 8.64 -34.26 -28.36
N ALA A 466 9.11 -33.34 -29.21
CA ALA A 466 9.46 -31.99 -28.82
C ALA A 466 8.25 -31.21 -28.32
N THR A 467 7.09 -31.35 -28.96
CA THR A 467 5.82 -30.76 -28.49
C THR A 467 5.40 -31.29 -27.13
N GLU A 468 5.44 -32.62 -26.93
CA GLU A 468 5.13 -33.24 -25.63
C GLU A 468 6.08 -32.75 -24.51
N THR A 469 7.33 -32.46 -24.86
CA THR A 469 8.33 -31.91 -23.93
C THR A 469 8.02 -30.45 -23.62
N ALA A 470 7.81 -29.61 -24.64
CA ALA A 470 7.47 -28.20 -24.48
C ALA A 470 6.21 -27.99 -23.62
N VAL A 471 5.17 -28.80 -23.83
CA VAL A 471 3.96 -28.75 -22.99
C VAL A 471 4.26 -29.10 -21.54
N LYS A 472 5.08 -30.14 -21.28
CA LYS A 472 5.48 -30.50 -19.91
C LYS A 472 6.32 -29.41 -19.26
N ASP A 473 7.21 -28.76 -20.01
CA ASP A 473 8.04 -27.66 -19.52
C ASP A 473 7.17 -26.43 -19.16
N ILE A 474 6.19 -26.09 -20.02
CA ILE A 474 5.23 -25.03 -19.74
C ILE A 474 4.42 -25.36 -18.48
N LEU A 475 3.83 -26.56 -18.38
CA LEU A 475 3.04 -26.98 -17.22
C LEU A 475 3.89 -27.11 -15.94
N GLY A 476 5.18 -27.40 -16.08
CA GLY A 476 6.15 -27.48 -14.98
C GLY A 476 6.74 -26.14 -14.55
N SER A 477 6.59 -25.08 -15.36
CA SER A 477 7.07 -23.74 -15.05
C SER A 477 6.40 -23.19 -13.79
N LEU A 478 7.18 -22.54 -12.91
CA LEU A 478 6.68 -21.97 -11.66
C LEU A 478 5.55 -20.96 -11.87
N ASN A 479 5.53 -20.25 -13.02
CA ASN A 479 4.51 -19.26 -13.35
C ASN A 479 3.18 -19.90 -13.78
N VAL A 480 3.20 -21.12 -14.35
CA VAL A 480 2.01 -21.81 -14.84
C VAL A 480 1.50 -22.88 -13.87
N ALA A 481 2.42 -23.60 -13.20
CA ALA A 481 2.09 -24.69 -12.32
C ALA A 481 1.12 -24.28 -11.19
N SER A 482 0.37 -25.27 -10.67
CA SER A 482 -0.66 -25.03 -9.65
C SER A 482 -0.13 -24.32 -8.41
N LYS A 483 -0.86 -23.29 -7.97
CA LYS A 483 -0.59 -22.54 -6.74
C LYS A 483 -1.37 -23.05 -5.53
N HIS A 484 -2.00 -24.23 -5.63
CA HIS A 484 -2.81 -24.86 -4.56
C HIS A 484 -2.09 -24.84 -3.21
N TRP A 485 -0.78 -25.07 -3.17
CA TRP A 485 0.02 -25.11 -1.94
C TRP A 485 0.05 -23.78 -1.17
N ILE A 486 -0.18 -22.64 -1.83
CA ILE A 486 -0.43 -21.34 -1.19
C ILE A 486 -1.91 -21.24 -0.83
N ILE A 487 -2.76 -21.41 -1.84
CA ILE A 487 -4.20 -21.11 -1.78
C ILE A 487 -4.85 -21.79 -0.57
N ARG A 488 -4.60 -23.10 -0.38
CA ARG A 488 -5.23 -23.88 0.72
C ARG A 488 -4.84 -23.50 2.13
N GLN A 489 -3.88 -22.61 2.28
CA GLN A 489 -3.51 -22.13 3.60
C GLN A 489 -4.47 -21.03 4.08
N TYR A 490 -5.15 -20.34 3.15
CA TYR A 490 -6.05 -19.24 3.44
C TYR A 490 -7.48 -19.72 3.66
N ASP A 491 -8.22 -18.98 4.48
CA ASP A 491 -9.68 -19.11 4.54
C ASP A 491 -10.30 -18.51 3.27
N HIS A 492 -11.32 -19.19 2.73
CA HIS A 492 -12.08 -18.75 1.55
C HIS A 492 -13.59 -18.72 1.79
N GLU A 493 -14.06 -18.95 3.02
CA GLU A 493 -15.47 -19.24 3.33
C GLU A 493 -16.03 -18.43 4.49
N VAL A 494 -15.19 -17.90 5.38
CA VAL A 494 -15.62 -17.05 6.48
C VAL A 494 -16.49 -15.90 5.95
N GLN A 495 -17.51 -15.54 6.73
CA GLN A 495 -18.63 -14.65 6.34
C GLN A 495 -19.63 -15.23 5.31
N ALA A 496 -19.42 -16.45 4.81
CA ALA A 496 -20.34 -17.20 3.94
C ALA A 496 -20.72 -16.50 2.61
N GLY A 497 -19.90 -15.55 2.14
CA GLY A 497 -20.15 -14.76 0.94
C GLY A 497 -19.63 -15.39 -0.37
N SER A 498 -18.65 -16.29 -0.32
CA SER A 498 -17.97 -16.80 -1.52
C SER A 498 -18.88 -17.66 -2.40
N ALA A 499 -19.07 -17.24 -3.65
CA ALA A 499 -19.84 -17.96 -4.68
C ALA A 499 -18.92 -18.72 -5.64
N ILE A 500 -17.86 -18.07 -6.13
CA ILE A 500 -16.76 -18.72 -6.86
C ILE A 500 -15.48 -18.52 -6.06
N LYS A 501 -14.82 -19.63 -5.73
CA LYS A 501 -13.60 -19.72 -4.93
C LYS A 501 -12.37 -19.83 -5.84
N PRO A 502 -11.15 -19.57 -5.33
CA PRO A 502 -9.93 -19.68 -6.14
C PRO A 502 -9.71 -21.08 -6.75
N LEU A 503 -10.23 -22.14 -6.11
CA LEU A 503 -10.19 -23.49 -6.64
C LEU A 503 -11.59 -23.98 -7.02
N VAL A 504 -11.75 -24.39 -8.28
CA VAL A 504 -13.03 -24.82 -8.88
C VAL A 504 -12.94 -26.26 -9.41
N GLY A 505 -14.00 -26.69 -10.08
CA GLY A 505 -14.15 -28.04 -10.62
C GLY A 505 -14.65 -29.07 -9.59
N PRO A 506 -15.00 -30.29 -10.07
CA PRO A 506 -15.62 -31.32 -9.24
C PRO A 506 -14.82 -31.74 -8.01
N ALA A 507 -13.48 -31.63 -8.09
CA ALA A 507 -12.56 -31.95 -6.99
C ALA A 507 -12.01 -30.69 -6.27
N SER A 508 -12.48 -29.50 -6.63
CA SER A 508 -12.04 -28.21 -6.08
C SER A 508 -10.52 -28.08 -6.03
N ASN A 509 -9.87 -28.41 -7.15
CA ASN A 509 -8.41 -28.45 -7.30
C ASN A 509 -7.90 -27.77 -8.58
N GLY A 510 -8.80 -27.40 -9.51
CA GLY A 510 -8.46 -26.58 -10.67
C GLY A 510 -8.43 -25.11 -10.27
N PRO A 511 -7.61 -24.26 -10.91
CA PRO A 511 -7.68 -22.82 -10.71
C PRO A 511 -9.04 -22.28 -11.18
N GLY A 512 -9.44 -21.10 -10.72
CA GLY A 512 -10.48 -20.28 -11.36
C GLY A 512 -9.86 -18.99 -11.90
N ASP A 513 -10.51 -18.36 -12.90
CA ASP A 513 -10.01 -17.12 -13.51
C ASP A 513 -10.18 -15.89 -12.59
N ALA A 514 -11.23 -15.89 -11.77
CA ALA A 514 -11.56 -14.82 -10.84
C ALA A 514 -12.42 -15.36 -9.69
N ALA A 515 -12.52 -14.60 -8.61
CA ALA A 515 -13.43 -14.89 -7.51
C ALA A 515 -14.74 -14.11 -7.62
N VAL A 516 -15.82 -14.70 -7.12
CA VAL A 516 -17.12 -14.04 -7.01
C VAL A 516 -17.60 -14.15 -5.58
N VAL A 517 -17.90 -13.01 -4.96
CA VAL A 517 -18.31 -12.91 -3.56
C VAL A 517 -19.64 -12.16 -3.47
N ARG A 518 -20.49 -12.55 -2.53
CA ARG A 518 -21.72 -11.84 -2.14
C ARG A 518 -21.44 -11.05 -0.86
N PRO A 519 -21.26 -9.72 -0.93
CA PRO A 519 -21.08 -8.90 0.27
C PRO A 519 -22.33 -8.88 1.16
N ARG A 520 -23.49 -9.14 0.54
CA ARG A 520 -24.83 -9.16 1.16
C ARG A 520 -25.46 -10.55 1.04
N LEU A 521 -25.75 -11.20 2.16
CA LEU A 521 -26.30 -12.56 2.19
C LEU A 521 -27.81 -12.63 1.90
N ASP A 522 -28.49 -11.49 1.95
CA ASP A 522 -29.90 -11.30 1.57
C ASP A 522 -30.06 -10.99 0.07
N SER A 523 -28.97 -10.71 -0.65
CA SER A 523 -28.96 -10.38 -2.08
C SER A 523 -28.23 -11.43 -2.92
N ARG A 524 -28.67 -11.63 -4.16
CA ARG A 524 -27.97 -12.47 -5.15
C ARG A 524 -26.94 -11.69 -5.95
N ARG A 525 -26.92 -10.36 -5.83
CA ARG A 525 -25.91 -9.50 -6.46
C ARG A 525 -24.54 -9.84 -5.87
N GLY A 526 -23.53 -9.87 -6.73
CA GLY A 526 -22.16 -10.21 -6.34
C GLY A 526 -21.13 -9.22 -6.87
N VAL A 527 -19.95 -9.33 -6.30
CA VAL A 527 -18.73 -8.61 -6.68
C VAL A 527 -17.74 -9.64 -7.21
N VAL A 528 -17.13 -9.33 -8.34
CA VAL A 528 -16.08 -10.11 -8.98
C VAL A 528 -14.74 -9.48 -8.66
N ILE A 529 -13.75 -10.26 -8.22
CA ILE A 529 -12.38 -9.80 -8.00
C ILE A 529 -11.43 -10.60 -8.88
N SER A 530 -10.63 -9.91 -9.69
CA SER A 530 -9.63 -10.49 -10.57
C SER A 530 -8.37 -9.62 -10.64
N CYS A 531 -7.33 -10.12 -11.29
CA CYS A 531 -6.09 -9.38 -11.52
C CYS A 531 -5.42 -9.76 -12.84
N GLY A 532 -4.48 -8.93 -13.28
CA GLY A 532 -3.59 -9.17 -14.42
C GLY A 532 -2.22 -8.52 -14.21
N MET A 533 -1.16 -9.19 -14.65
CA MET A 533 0.23 -8.74 -14.49
C MET A 533 1.16 -9.53 -15.42
N ASN A 534 1.90 -8.85 -16.30
CA ASN A 534 2.73 -9.49 -17.33
C ASN A 534 4.14 -8.87 -17.46
N PRO A 535 5.03 -8.98 -16.45
CA PRO A 535 6.30 -8.25 -16.41
C PRO A 535 7.25 -8.55 -17.59
N CYS A 536 7.22 -9.77 -18.17
CA CYS A 536 8.02 -10.10 -19.35
C CYS A 536 7.71 -9.23 -20.57
N TYR A 537 6.48 -8.72 -20.72
CA TYR A 537 6.19 -7.76 -21.78
C TYR A 537 6.84 -6.41 -21.53
N GLY A 538 7.15 -6.06 -20.28
CA GLY A 538 7.83 -4.82 -19.92
C GLY A 538 9.27 -4.75 -20.43
N ASP A 539 9.91 -5.90 -20.59
CA ASP A 539 11.25 -6.02 -21.21
C ASP A 539 11.23 -5.66 -22.71
N LEU A 540 10.07 -5.81 -23.36
CA LEU A 540 9.86 -5.51 -24.79
C LEU A 540 9.25 -4.12 -24.99
N ASP A 541 8.09 -3.87 -24.38
CA ASP A 541 7.39 -2.61 -24.44
C ASP A 541 6.50 -2.42 -23.17
N PRO A 542 6.84 -1.49 -22.27
CA PRO A 542 6.03 -1.15 -21.10
C PRO A 542 4.59 -0.72 -21.43
N TYR A 543 4.32 -0.17 -22.61
CA TYR A 543 2.97 0.14 -23.07
C TYR A 543 2.17 -1.15 -23.27
N ALA A 544 2.75 -2.12 -23.99
CA ALA A 544 2.11 -3.41 -24.25
C ALA A 544 1.95 -4.23 -22.96
N MET A 545 2.91 -4.15 -22.04
CA MET A 545 2.80 -4.73 -20.70
C MET A 545 1.56 -4.22 -19.96
N ALA A 546 1.39 -2.90 -19.87
CA ALA A 546 0.26 -2.30 -19.18
C ALA A 546 -1.07 -2.63 -19.88
N ALA A 547 -1.10 -2.58 -21.22
CA ALA A 547 -2.26 -2.98 -22.00
C ALA A 547 -2.68 -4.44 -21.71
N SER A 548 -1.71 -5.35 -21.69
CA SER A 548 -1.94 -6.77 -21.38
C SER A 548 -2.41 -7.00 -19.95
N ALA A 549 -1.85 -6.27 -18.98
CA ALA A 549 -2.27 -6.38 -17.58
C ALA A 549 -3.73 -5.92 -17.39
N ILE A 550 -4.15 -4.83 -18.04
CA ILE A 550 -5.55 -4.36 -18.01
C ILE A 550 -6.46 -5.37 -18.70
N ASP A 551 -6.10 -5.81 -19.90
CA ASP A 551 -6.88 -6.80 -20.65
C ASP A 551 -7.04 -8.11 -19.86
N GLU A 552 -5.97 -8.64 -19.26
CA GLU A 552 -6.04 -9.85 -18.44
C GLU A 552 -6.95 -9.68 -17.22
N ALA A 553 -6.84 -8.58 -16.48
CA ALA A 553 -7.69 -8.33 -15.32
C ALA A 553 -9.18 -8.25 -15.71
N VAL A 554 -9.50 -7.51 -16.77
CA VAL A 554 -10.88 -7.36 -17.28
C VAL A 554 -11.40 -8.69 -17.83
N ARG A 555 -10.61 -9.38 -18.66
CA ARG A 555 -10.98 -10.66 -19.27
C ARG A 555 -11.27 -11.73 -18.23
N ASN A 556 -10.46 -11.82 -17.17
CA ASN A 556 -10.70 -12.72 -16.04
C ASN A 556 -12.02 -12.41 -15.32
N ALA A 557 -12.35 -11.13 -15.12
CA ALA A 557 -13.62 -10.74 -14.51
C ALA A 557 -14.82 -11.11 -15.40
N VAL A 558 -14.73 -10.82 -16.70
CA VAL A 558 -15.77 -11.14 -17.69
C VAL A 558 -15.96 -12.66 -17.82
N ALA A 559 -14.87 -13.44 -17.76
CA ALA A 559 -14.91 -14.90 -17.86
C ALA A 559 -15.80 -15.56 -16.80
N VAL A 560 -15.96 -14.95 -15.62
CA VAL A 560 -16.87 -15.45 -14.55
C VAL A 560 -18.23 -14.76 -14.53
N GLY A 561 -18.50 -13.87 -15.49
CA GLY A 561 -19.81 -13.24 -15.69
C GLY A 561 -19.96 -11.82 -15.12
N ALA A 562 -18.87 -11.09 -14.85
CA ALA A 562 -18.95 -9.66 -14.57
C ALA A 562 -19.57 -8.90 -15.75
N ASP A 563 -20.42 -7.91 -15.47
CA ASP A 563 -20.89 -6.96 -16.47
C ASP A 563 -19.73 -6.04 -16.87
N PRO A 564 -19.27 -6.04 -18.15
CA PRO A 564 -18.17 -5.18 -18.59
C PRO A 564 -18.38 -3.69 -18.32
N ALA A 565 -19.64 -3.22 -18.30
CA ALA A 565 -19.98 -1.82 -18.02
C ALA A 565 -19.86 -1.46 -16.51
N ARG A 566 -19.65 -2.46 -15.65
CA ARG A 566 -19.56 -2.33 -14.19
C ARG A 566 -18.24 -2.89 -13.65
N ILE A 567 -17.17 -2.75 -14.43
CA ILE A 567 -15.80 -3.07 -14.01
C ILE A 567 -15.05 -1.77 -13.73
N ALA A 568 -14.42 -1.69 -12.56
CA ALA A 568 -13.44 -0.67 -12.22
C ALA A 568 -12.10 -1.34 -11.92
N ILE A 569 -11.00 -0.62 -12.13
CA ILE A 569 -9.64 -1.13 -11.97
C ILE A 569 -8.82 -0.29 -11.00
N LEU A 570 -7.73 -0.89 -10.50
CA LEU A 570 -6.71 -0.25 -9.69
C LEU A 570 -5.34 -0.49 -10.31
N ASP A 571 -4.49 0.53 -10.28
CA ASP A 571 -3.11 0.52 -10.74
C ASP A 571 -2.13 0.41 -9.57
N ASN A 572 -1.23 -0.58 -9.61
CA ASN A 572 -0.16 -0.73 -8.62
C ASN A 572 1.20 -0.79 -9.32
N PHE A 573 1.87 0.36 -9.40
CA PHE A 573 3.15 0.51 -10.07
C PHE A 573 4.31 0.08 -9.16
N CYS A 574 5.09 -0.93 -9.55
CA CYS A 574 6.36 -1.26 -8.90
C CYS A 574 7.54 -1.12 -9.88
N TRP A 575 8.40 -0.14 -9.62
CA TRP A 575 9.55 0.19 -10.46
C TRP A 575 10.84 0.26 -9.63
N GLY A 576 11.97 0.14 -10.32
CA GLY A 576 13.30 0.46 -9.79
C GLY A 576 13.48 1.97 -9.55
N ASN A 577 14.72 2.44 -9.56
CA ASN A 577 15.06 3.83 -9.31
C ASN A 577 14.68 4.73 -10.49
N THR A 578 13.70 5.62 -10.25
CA THR A 578 13.10 6.54 -11.21
C THR A 578 13.78 7.92 -11.27
N GLU A 579 14.87 8.13 -10.51
CA GLU A 579 15.80 9.25 -10.76
C GLU A 579 16.52 9.09 -12.10
N ARG A 580 16.64 7.84 -12.58
CA ARG A 580 17.21 7.54 -13.89
C ARG A 580 16.19 7.80 -15.01
N PRO A 581 16.50 8.66 -16.00
CA PRO A 581 15.56 9.04 -17.06
C PRO A 581 14.98 7.87 -17.85
N GLU A 582 15.79 6.83 -18.10
CA GLU A 582 15.38 5.62 -18.80
C GLU A 582 14.38 4.77 -18.01
N THR A 583 14.60 4.62 -16.70
CA THR A 583 13.66 3.93 -15.82
C THR A 583 12.33 4.69 -15.76
N LEU A 584 12.39 6.01 -15.54
CA LEU A 584 11.19 6.86 -15.52
C LEU A 584 10.46 6.85 -16.87
N GLY A 585 11.20 6.80 -17.98
CA GLY A 585 10.62 6.70 -19.32
C GLY A 585 9.77 5.44 -19.52
N THR A 586 10.16 4.30 -18.95
CA THR A 586 9.33 3.08 -18.98
C THR A 586 8.06 3.21 -18.16
N LEU A 587 8.13 3.88 -17.00
CA LEU A 587 6.97 4.14 -16.14
C LEU A 587 5.96 5.07 -16.84
N VAL A 588 6.44 6.18 -17.42
CA VAL A 588 5.60 7.10 -18.21
C VAL A 588 4.91 6.35 -19.35
N ARG A 589 5.64 5.49 -20.05
CA ARG A 589 5.08 4.69 -21.15
C ARG A 589 3.97 3.73 -20.70
N ALA A 590 4.13 3.10 -19.54
CA ALA A 590 3.07 2.29 -18.94
C ALA A 590 1.85 3.13 -18.52
N ALA A 591 2.06 4.31 -17.92
CA ALA A 591 0.97 5.22 -17.55
C ALA A 591 0.16 5.72 -18.76
N LEU A 592 0.83 5.95 -19.90
CA LEU A 592 0.16 6.27 -21.17
C LEU A 592 -0.75 5.15 -21.65
N ALA A 593 -0.28 3.90 -21.61
CA ALA A 593 -1.12 2.74 -21.90
C ALA A 593 -2.31 2.63 -20.94
N CYS A 594 -2.09 2.86 -19.64
CA CYS A 594 -3.18 2.87 -18.68
C CYS A 594 -4.27 3.85 -19.08
N HIS A 595 -3.91 5.07 -19.51
CA HIS A 595 -4.89 6.03 -20.00
C HIS A 595 -5.67 5.50 -21.21
N ASP A 596 -4.94 5.14 -22.28
CA ASP A 596 -5.55 4.80 -23.56
C ASP A 596 -6.43 3.54 -23.48
N VAL A 597 -5.94 2.52 -22.78
CA VAL A 597 -6.59 1.21 -22.68
C VAL A 597 -7.77 1.26 -21.72
N ALA A 598 -7.67 1.98 -20.59
CA ALA A 598 -8.79 2.14 -19.68
C ALA A 598 -9.96 2.88 -20.34
N VAL A 599 -9.67 3.94 -21.11
CA VAL A 599 -10.69 4.67 -21.89
C VAL A 599 -11.32 3.75 -22.94
N ALA A 600 -10.51 2.99 -23.68
CA ALA A 600 -11.03 2.06 -24.69
C ALA A 600 -11.95 0.97 -24.09
N TRP A 601 -11.58 0.42 -22.95
CA TRP A 601 -12.39 -0.57 -22.21
C TRP A 601 -13.55 0.04 -21.42
N LYS A 602 -13.56 1.37 -21.23
CA LYS A 602 -14.50 2.09 -20.35
C LYS A 602 -14.46 1.60 -18.90
N THR A 603 -13.27 1.25 -18.42
CA THR A 603 -13.03 0.76 -17.06
C THR A 603 -12.28 1.83 -16.25
N PRO A 604 -12.94 2.56 -15.35
CA PRO A 604 -12.30 3.64 -14.60
C PRO A 604 -11.29 3.10 -13.59
N PHE A 605 -10.20 3.84 -13.39
CA PHE A 605 -9.36 3.69 -12.20
C PHE A 605 -10.04 4.34 -11.00
N ILE A 606 -10.19 3.61 -9.90
CA ILE A 606 -10.86 4.13 -8.68
C ILE A 606 -9.90 4.35 -7.52
N SER A 607 -8.75 3.69 -7.54
CA SER A 607 -7.67 3.78 -6.56
C SER A 607 -6.40 3.22 -7.18
N GLY A 608 -5.25 3.46 -6.55
CA GLY A 608 -3.98 2.86 -6.94
C GLY A 608 -2.92 3.00 -5.86
N LYS A 609 -1.71 2.59 -6.20
CA LYS A 609 -0.49 2.78 -5.41
C LYS A 609 0.75 2.75 -6.32
N ASP A 610 1.83 3.36 -5.87
CA ASP A 610 3.15 3.15 -6.43
C ASP A 610 4.17 2.80 -5.35
N SER A 611 5.14 2.00 -5.74
CA SER A 611 6.34 1.68 -5.00
C SER A 611 7.51 1.81 -5.96
N LEU A 612 8.41 2.75 -5.67
CA LEU A 612 9.57 3.08 -6.48
C LEU A 612 10.84 2.67 -5.73
N ASN A 613 11.99 2.74 -6.41
CA ASN A 613 13.30 2.38 -5.85
C ASN A 613 13.41 0.91 -5.44
N ASN A 614 12.64 0.02 -6.11
CA ASN A 614 12.72 -1.42 -5.87
C ASN A 614 14.00 -2.03 -6.47
N GLU A 615 15.12 -1.80 -5.81
CA GLU A 615 16.45 -2.29 -6.17
C GLU A 615 17.16 -2.84 -4.93
N PHE A 616 18.04 -3.80 -5.15
CA PHE A 616 18.94 -4.31 -4.13
C PHE A 616 20.39 -4.11 -4.57
N THR A 617 21.18 -3.40 -3.76
CA THR A 617 22.59 -3.09 -4.03
C THR A 617 23.51 -3.76 -3.02
N TRP A 618 24.63 -4.33 -3.47
CA TRP A 618 25.70 -4.81 -2.60
C TRP A 618 27.08 -4.57 -3.21
N VAL A 619 28.12 -4.76 -2.40
CA VAL A 619 29.51 -4.78 -2.87
C VAL A 619 29.97 -6.23 -2.92
N ASP A 620 30.45 -6.69 -4.07
CA ASP A 620 30.94 -8.06 -4.25
C ASP A 620 32.35 -8.26 -3.68
N ALA A 621 32.85 -9.51 -3.76
CA ALA A 621 34.17 -9.88 -3.25
C ALA A 621 35.33 -9.12 -3.93
N ASP A 622 35.11 -8.60 -5.13
CA ASP A 622 36.09 -7.81 -5.90
C ASP A 622 35.96 -6.30 -5.64
N GLY A 623 35.10 -5.90 -4.69
CA GLY A 623 34.88 -4.51 -4.31
C GLY A 623 34.02 -3.74 -5.31
N GLN A 624 33.34 -4.41 -6.25
CA GLN A 624 32.49 -3.76 -7.23
C GLN A 624 31.05 -3.64 -6.71
N ARG A 625 30.42 -2.49 -6.99
CA ARG A 625 29.00 -2.27 -6.70
C ARG A 625 28.17 -3.06 -7.71
N GLN A 626 27.33 -3.94 -7.21
CA GLN A 626 26.34 -4.70 -7.96
C GLN A 626 24.94 -4.23 -7.57
N THR A 627 24.01 -4.22 -8.53
CA THR A 627 22.61 -3.85 -8.31
C THR A 627 21.69 -4.78 -9.08
N ILE A 628 20.67 -5.31 -8.41
CA ILE A 628 19.55 -6.01 -9.03
C ILE A 628 18.33 -5.10 -8.94
N ALA A 629 17.77 -4.74 -10.08
CA ALA A 629 16.50 -4.03 -10.18
C ALA A 629 15.39 -5.00 -10.59
N ILE A 630 14.20 -4.83 -10.01
CA ILE A 630 13.01 -5.56 -10.46
C ILE A 630 12.68 -5.20 -11.93
N PRO A 631 12.03 -6.08 -12.70
CA PRO A 631 11.42 -5.67 -13.96
C PRO A 631 10.32 -4.63 -13.70
N PRO A 632 10.02 -3.75 -14.68
CA PRO A 632 8.77 -2.99 -14.69
C PRO A 632 7.60 -3.91 -14.35
N SER A 633 6.90 -3.63 -13.25
CA SER A 633 5.87 -4.52 -12.71
C SER A 633 4.63 -3.70 -12.43
N LEU A 634 3.60 -3.87 -13.26
CA LEU A 634 2.29 -3.25 -13.06
C LEU A 634 1.25 -4.33 -12.76
N LEU A 635 0.73 -4.31 -11.55
CA LEU A 635 -0.45 -5.09 -11.19
C LEU A 635 -1.71 -4.26 -11.46
N ILE A 636 -2.59 -4.80 -12.29
CA ILE A 636 -3.97 -4.32 -12.42
C ILE A 636 -4.87 -5.24 -11.63
N SER A 637 -5.59 -4.69 -10.66
CA SER A 637 -6.67 -5.39 -9.96
C SER A 637 -8.00 -4.88 -10.48
N ALA A 638 -8.94 -5.77 -10.78
CA ALA A 638 -10.27 -5.39 -11.24
C ALA A 638 -11.33 -5.82 -10.24
N MET A 639 -12.33 -4.95 -10.07
CA MET A 639 -13.55 -5.22 -9.34
C MET A 639 -14.73 -5.03 -10.29
N GLY A 640 -15.44 -6.13 -10.54
CA GLY A 640 -16.62 -6.19 -11.38
C GLY A 640 -17.90 -6.45 -10.58
N GLN A 641 -19.06 -6.29 -11.20
CA GLN A 641 -20.34 -6.60 -10.57
C GLN A 641 -21.14 -7.61 -11.39
N VAL A 642 -21.90 -8.46 -10.70
CA VAL A 642 -22.84 -9.40 -11.31
C VAL A 642 -24.20 -9.28 -10.63
N ALA A 643 -25.27 -9.29 -11.42
CA ALA A 643 -26.64 -9.16 -10.90
C ALA A 643 -27.12 -10.40 -10.11
N ASP A 644 -26.67 -11.60 -10.51
CA ASP A 644 -27.02 -12.86 -9.86
C ASP A 644 -25.86 -13.85 -9.92
N VAL A 645 -25.24 -14.14 -8.77
CA VAL A 645 -24.08 -15.03 -8.69
C VAL A 645 -24.35 -16.48 -9.12
N ALA A 646 -25.60 -16.96 -9.22
CA ALA A 646 -25.84 -18.31 -9.75
C ALA A 646 -25.75 -18.41 -11.27
N LYS A 647 -25.61 -17.26 -11.95
CA LYS A 647 -25.36 -17.22 -13.39
C LYS A 647 -23.87 -17.14 -13.71
N CYS A 648 -23.01 -17.02 -12.68
CA CYS A 648 -21.58 -17.05 -12.87
C CYS A 648 -21.11 -18.42 -13.36
N VAL A 649 -20.06 -18.43 -14.15
CA VAL A 649 -19.47 -19.63 -14.75
C VAL A 649 -18.06 -19.84 -14.22
N THR A 650 -17.58 -21.08 -14.26
CA THR A 650 -16.21 -21.45 -13.89
C THR A 650 -15.57 -22.23 -15.04
N MET A 651 -14.23 -22.21 -15.12
CA MET A 651 -13.47 -22.72 -16.26
C MET A 651 -13.53 -24.24 -16.47
N ASP A 652 -13.95 -25.03 -15.48
CA ASP A 652 -14.04 -26.47 -15.62
C ASP A 652 -15.17 -26.89 -16.57
N LEU A 653 -14.87 -27.85 -17.45
CA LEU A 653 -15.85 -28.51 -18.31
C LEU A 653 -16.91 -29.22 -17.44
N LYS A 654 -18.18 -29.07 -17.79
CA LYS A 654 -19.30 -29.50 -16.92
C LYS A 654 -19.79 -30.90 -17.24
N GLU A 655 -19.83 -31.27 -18.51
CA GLU A 655 -20.25 -32.60 -18.96
C GLU A 655 -19.62 -32.95 -20.32
N VAL A 656 -19.76 -34.19 -20.75
CA VAL A 656 -19.23 -34.61 -22.05
C VAL A 656 -20.03 -33.94 -23.17
N GLY A 657 -19.33 -33.33 -24.12
CA GLY A 657 -19.95 -32.67 -25.27
C GLY A 657 -20.27 -31.20 -25.06
N ASN A 658 -19.78 -30.59 -23.98
CA ASN A 658 -19.77 -29.14 -23.77
C ASN A 658 -18.36 -28.58 -23.54
#